data_AF-A0A1W9JRJ4-F1
#
_entry.id   AF-A0A1W9JRJ4-F1
#
_cell.length_a   1.000
_cell.length_b   1.000
_cell.length_c   1.000
_cell.angle_alpha   90.00
_cell.angle_beta   90.00
_cell.angle_gamma   90.00
#
_symmetry.space_group_name_H-M   'P 1'
#
loop_
_entity.id
_entity.type
_entity.pdbx_description
1 polymer ?
#
loop_
_entity_poly.entity_id
_entity_poly.type
_entity_poly.pdbx_seq_one_letter_code
_entity_poly.pdbx_strand_id
1 'polypeptide(L)'
;MGGLIRFALTQRLLILLGVLLLIGGGYYALKHIPIDAFPEVSPTQVKIIVKANGMTPEEVEARITAPIEVELLGIPHQTMLRSLAKYAITDITLDFEEGTDIYWARQQVAERLNALWGNLPEGVQGGIAPMTTPLGEMFMFAIEGGDLTLMQRRELLDWTIRPALRTVAGVADVNALGGLVRSFEVVTDNIRMASRNIDTQQLIAALQNNNRNDGAGRLTEGEEALIVRAEGRIKNEQDVKAIVVAQHEGLPTRVEDIAEVRIGALTRYGAVSKDGNGEAVTAVVLSLRGANARQTIEQLESKLADLQPSLPNGVHINVFYNRGVLVGKAVNTVSKALLEAIVLVVVLLILFLGDLRAALTVALALPLAALVTFILMHAFGMSANLMSLGGLAIAIGMLVDGAVVVVENVITQLADHQKAERLPRLHLIYRASREVAVPVTSGILIIIIVFLPLLTLQGLEGKLFGPVAMTIVFALSGSLILSLTVIPVLASLLLKQVSHEEPWLPRKLLQWYLPVLAWCLANSKKVFMGAGTMLAASVLVFTQIGSTFMPTMDEGDIIVQLEKLPSINLLDSVALDGRVQKNILEHIPEVQTVVSRVGTDELGLDPMSLNDTDTFLILKPKAEWRMETKEALIEEIRKIMDHTPGIAFGFTQPIEMRVSEMLTGTRGDVAIKLFGADLDTLNHKAEQIEAVLKTIPGASDVFTRKNEGMQFLQLTIDQDAAGRFGLNSNSIEDMLRAQIEGVQLGIVQEGIKRTPLLLRGNSNTANFKNLQISLPNGKPVPITGVAKIEAVEGVVSIDREKGQRFVVIRCNVEGRDLVGFVDEARKAVAERVKLPSGFHVEFGGQFENQQRASARLSLVIPVSLGLIFLLLFSTFGSVRQAVLVLSNIPLAMIGGVFALWLSGEYLSVPASVGFIALLGIAVLNGVVMVSYFNQLCATGMELSRVVIVGSGRRLRPVLMTASIAAFGLIPLLFASGPGSEIQRPLAIVVTGGLLSSTLLTLILLPILYQLFGRHPEHCA
;
A
#
# COMPACT_ATOMS: atom_id res chain seq x y z
N MET A 1 0.94 42.72 -7.49
CA MET A 1 -0.48 42.34 -7.74
C MET A 1 -1.21 43.31 -8.66
N GLY A 2 -1.30 44.61 -8.34
CA GLY A 2 -2.04 45.58 -9.18
C GLY A 2 -1.54 45.71 -10.62
N GLY A 3 -0.25 45.50 -10.90
CA GLY A 3 0.28 45.45 -12.28
C GLY A 3 -0.16 44.22 -13.07
N LEU A 4 -0.31 43.08 -12.40
CA LEU A 4 -0.68 41.79 -13.01
C LEU A 4 -2.16 41.78 -13.44
N ILE A 5 -3.05 42.29 -12.57
CA ILE A 5 -4.47 42.49 -12.90
C ILE A 5 -4.63 43.49 -14.06
N ARG A 6 -3.84 44.59 -14.06
CA ARG A 6 -3.86 45.57 -15.14
C ARG A 6 -3.45 44.92 -16.46
N PHE A 7 -2.36 44.17 -16.47
CA PHE A 7 -1.89 43.45 -17.65
C PHE A 7 -2.97 42.51 -18.20
N ALA A 8 -3.56 41.66 -17.33
CA ALA A 8 -4.60 40.72 -17.71
C ALA A 8 -5.83 41.40 -18.35
N LEU A 9 -6.29 42.53 -17.78
CA LEU A 9 -7.43 43.30 -18.31
C LEU A 9 -7.09 44.07 -19.59
N THR A 10 -5.83 44.46 -19.81
CA THR A 10 -5.42 45.11 -21.06
C THR A 10 -5.22 44.11 -22.21
N GLN A 11 -4.64 42.94 -21.93
CA GLN A 11 -4.28 41.92 -22.92
C GLN A 11 -5.25 40.72 -22.87
N ARG A 12 -6.56 40.99 -22.95
CA ARG A 12 -7.62 39.98 -22.78
C ARG A 12 -7.51 38.82 -23.77
N LEU A 13 -7.14 39.10 -25.02
CA LEU A 13 -6.93 38.07 -26.04
C LEU A 13 -5.80 37.11 -25.65
N LEU A 14 -4.70 37.64 -25.11
CA LEU A 14 -3.56 36.83 -24.67
C LEU A 14 -3.94 35.94 -23.48
N ILE A 15 -4.74 36.46 -22.53
CA ILE A 15 -5.24 35.66 -21.40
C ILE A 15 -6.16 34.54 -21.89
N LEU A 16 -7.08 34.81 -22.83
CA LEU A 16 -7.94 33.79 -23.41
C LEU A 16 -7.15 32.72 -24.18
N LEU A 17 -6.11 33.11 -24.93
CA LEU A 17 -5.18 32.18 -25.56
C LEU A 17 -4.45 31.33 -24.51
N GLY A 18 -4.00 31.94 -23.42
CA GLY A 18 -3.39 31.24 -22.28
C GLY A 18 -4.34 30.23 -21.64
N VAL A 19 -5.62 30.55 -21.51
CA VAL A 19 -6.66 29.61 -21.05
C VAL A 19 -6.83 28.44 -22.03
N LEU A 20 -6.83 28.69 -23.35
CA LEU A 20 -6.88 27.61 -24.35
C LEU A 20 -5.65 26.69 -24.27
N LEU A 21 -4.45 27.27 -24.11
CA LEU A 21 -3.22 26.49 -23.91
C LEU A 21 -3.26 25.69 -22.61
N LEU A 22 -3.80 26.27 -21.54
CA LEU A 22 -4.00 25.60 -20.26
C LEU A 22 -4.97 24.42 -20.39
N ILE A 23 -6.06 24.57 -21.15
CA ILE A 23 -7.00 23.48 -21.44
C ILE A 23 -6.30 22.38 -22.24
N GLY A 24 -5.56 22.73 -23.29
CA GLY A 24 -4.79 21.77 -24.09
C GLY A 24 -3.74 21.01 -23.27
N GLY A 25 -2.93 21.74 -22.49
CA GLY A 25 -1.90 21.18 -21.62
C GLY A 25 -2.48 20.35 -20.47
N GLY A 26 -3.58 20.79 -19.87
CA GLY A 26 -4.28 20.06 -18.82
C GLY A 26 -4.93 18.79 -19.33
N TYR A 27 -5.52 18.81 -20.54
CA TYR A 27 -6.04 17.61 -21.19
C TYR A 27 -4.92 16.62 -21.53
N TYR A 28 -3.77 17.12 -22.00
CA TYR A 28 -2.59 16.28 -22.22
C TYR A 28 -2.10 15.64 -20.93
N ALA A 29 -1.97 16.40 -19.85
CA ALA A 29 -1.55 15.90 -18.54
C ALA A 29 -2.54 14.85 -17.99
N LEU A 30 -3.84 15.12 -18.08
CA LEU A 30 -4.90 14.18 -17.64
C LEU A 30 -4.81 12.82 -18.35
N LYS A 31 -4.35 12.78 -19.61
CA LYS A 31 -4.16 11.53 -20.36
C LYS A 31 -2.90 10.76 -20.01
N HIS A 32 -1.86 11.41 -19.48
CA HIS A 32 -0.54 10.79 -19.29
C HIS A 32 -0.18 10.58 -17.82
N ILE A 33 -0.93 11.15 -16.87
CA ILE A 33 -0.73 10.87 -15.45
C ILE A 33 -1.02 9.38 -15.16
N PRO A 34 -0.12 8.68 -14.42
CA PRO A 34 -0.38 7.32 -14.01
C PRO A 34 -1.56 7.25 -13.04
N ILE A 35 -2.45 6.27 -13.21
CA ILE A 35 -3.65 6.09 -12.39
C ILE A 35 -3.49 4.85 -11.51
N ASP A 36 -3.74 5.01 -10.22
CA ASP A 36 -3.68 3.90 -9.26
C ASP A 36 -4.70 4.10 -8.11
N ALA A 37 -4.96 3.08 -7.29
CA ALA A 37 -5.80 3.18 -6.10
C ALA A 37 -5.03 3.85 -4.95
N PHE A 38 -3.78 3.44 -4.74
CA PHE A 38 -2.89 3.97 -3.70
C PHE A 38 -1.69 4.71 -4.30
N PRO A 39 -1.11 5.68 -3.58
CA PRO A 39 0.24 6.13 -3.90
C PRO A 39 1.24 5.00 -3.69
N GLU A 40 2.42 5.13 -4.29
CA GLU A 40 3.53 4.21 -4.02
C GLU A 40 4.01 4.41 -2.57
N VAL A 41 3.54 3.53 -1.68
CA VAL A 41 3.88 3.52 -0.25
C VAL A 41 5.13 2.69 0.05
N SER A 42 5.63 1.92 -0.92
CA SER A 42 6.76 1.03 -0.69
C SER A 42 8.07 1.81 -0.60
N PRO A 43 8.92 1.55 0.41
CA PRO A 43 10.24 2.12 0.45
C PRO A 43 11.06 1.65 -0.76
N THR A 44 12.19 2.32 -1.02
CA THR A 44 13.19 1.73 -1.92
C THR A 44 13.73 0.49 -1.24
N GLN A 45 13.39 -0.69 -1.76
CA GLN A 45 13.82 -1.96 -1.20
C GLN A 45 14.49 -2.85 -2.23
N VAL A 46 15.45 -3.65 -1.77
CA VAL A 46 16.10 -4.70 -2.55
C VAL A 46 15.93 -6.02 -1.81
N LYS A 47 15.31 -6.98 -2.49
CA LYS A 47 15.07 -8.32 -1.95
C LYS A 47 16.05 -9.31 -2.57
N ILE A 48 16.60 -10.19 -1.75
CA ILE A 48 17.54 -11.24 -2.14
C ILE A 48 16.92 -12.56 -1.71
N ILE A 49 16.79 -13.48 -2.66
CA ILE A 49 16.20 -14.79 -2.43
C ILE A 49 17.24 -15.83 -2.79
N VAL A 50 17.60 -16.68 -1.82
CA VAL A 50 18.56 -17.77 -2.04
C VAL A 50 17.88 -19.08 -1.69
N LYS A 51 17.82 -19.98 -2.66
CA LYS A 51 17.30 -21.35 -2.53
C LYS A 51 18.45 -22.31 -2.28
N ALA A 52 18.29 -23.17 -1.29
CA ALA A 52 19.27 -24.13 -0.81
C ALA A 52 18.60 -25.47 -0.49
N ASN A 53 18.16 -26.16 -1.54
CA ASN A 53 17.36 -27.38 -1.45
C ASN A 53 17.97 -28.40 -0.46
N GLY A 54 17.16 -28.85 0.50
CA GLY A 54 17.54 -29.84 1.51
C GLY A 54 18.20 -29.29 2.78
N MET A 55 18.48 -27.98 2.90
CA MET A 55 19.00 -27.39 4.14
C MET A 55 17.88 -27.08 5.16
N THR A 56 18.13 -27.34 6.44
CA THR A 56 17.22 -26.96 7.53
C THR A 56 17.25 -25.45 7.78
N PRO A 57 16.22 -24.86 8.44
CA PRO A 57 16.21 -23.43 8.74
C PRO A 57 17.46 -22.93 9.46
N GLU A 58 18.00 -23.70 10.41
CA GLU A 58 19.22 -23.39 11.16
C GLU A 58 20.47 -23.39 10.26
N GLU A 59 20.60 -24.38 9.36
CA GLU A 59 21.70 -24.46 8.40
C GLU A 59 21.64 -23.32 7.38
N VAL A 60 20.43 -23.01 6.88
CA VAL A 60 20.21 -21.86 5.99
C VAL A 60 20.60 -20.56 6.70
N GLU A 61 20.17 -20.38 7.95
CA GLU A 61 20.53 -19.21 8.75
C GLU A 61 22.05 -19.09 8.90
N ALA A 62 22.71 -20.13 9.40
CA ALA A 62 24.12 -20.07 9.79
C ALA A 62 25.07 -19.99 8.58
N ARG A 63 24.74 -20.67 7.47
CA ARG A 63 25.65 -20.82 6.32
C ARG A 63 25.35 -19.89 5.16
N ILE A 64 24.13 -19.34 5.09
CA ILE A 64 23.70 -18.49 3.97
C ILE A 64 23.24 -17.14 4.48
N THR A 65 22.20 -17.11 5.32
CA THR A 65 21.57 -15.87 5.73
C THR A 65 22.54 -14.98 6.50
N ALA A 66 23.08 -15.44 7.63
CA ALA A 66 23.93 -14.63 8.49
C ALA A 66 25.21 -14.12 7.78
N PRO A 67 25.95 -14.93 6.97
CA PRO A 67 27.05 -14.41 6.17
C PRO A 67 26.63 -13.31 5.20
N ILE A 68 25.48 -13.48 4.52
CA ILE A 68 24.96 -12.45 3.61
C ILE A 68 24.57 -11.20 4.40
N GLU A 69 23.90 -11.32 5.55
CA GLU A 69 23.56 -10.18 6.39
C GLU A 69 24.80 -9.37 6.77
N VAL A 70 25.86 -10.04 7.23
CA VAL A 70 27.10 -9.39 7.67
C VAL A 70 27.76 -8.58 6.54
N GLU A 71 27.82 -9.12 5.32
CA GLU A 71 28.37 -8.40 4.16
C GLU A 71 27.49 -7.24 3.67
N LEU A 72 26.19 -7.30 3.96
CA LEU A 72 25.23 -6.28 3.59
C LEU A 72 25.11 -5.18 4.65
N LEU A 73 25.58 -5.40 5.88
CA LEU A 73 25.64 -4.37 6.90
C LEU A 73 26.62 -3.25 6.48
N GLY A 74 26.15 -2.00 6.57
CA GLY A 74 26.98 -0.82 6.31
C GLY A 74 26.89 -0.28 4.89
N ILE A 75 25.96 -0.79 4.07
CA ILE A 75 25.58 -0.11 2.83
C ILE A 75 25.01 1.28 3.18
N PRO A 76 25.49 2.38 2.58
CA PRO A 76 24.97 3.72 2.86
C PRO A 76 23.46 3.81 2.56
N HIS A 77 22.76 4.68 3.30
CA HIS A 77 21.31 4.89 3.18
C HIS A 77 20.44 3.67 3.52
N GLN A 78 20.99 2.63 4.12
CA GLN A 78 20.22 1.48 4.62
C GLN A 78 19.44 1.89 5.88
N THR A 79 18.12 1.64 5.89
CA THR A 79 17.24 1.92 7.04
C THR A 79 16.88 0.65 7.82
N MET A 80 16.68 -0.45 7.11
CA MET A 80 16.29 -1.73 7.71
C MET A 80 16.90 -2.91 6.94
N LEU A 81 17.27 -3.96 7.67
CA LEU A 81 17.60 -5.27 7.12
C LEU A 81 16.82 -6.32 7.90
N ARG A 82 16.02 -7.07 7.17
CA ARG A 82 15.21 -8.18 7.67
C ARG A 82 15.58 -9.43 6.90
N SER A 83 15.62 -10.56 7.57
CA SER A 83 15.76 -11.84 6.91
C SER A 83 14.86 -12.90 7.53
N LEU A 84 14.48 -13.84 6.69
CA LEU A 84 13.72 -15.02 7.04
C LEU A 84 14.48 -16.22 6.50
N ALA A 85 14.82 -17.15 7.38
CA ALA A 85 15.37 -18.45 7.02
C ALA A 85 14.31 -19.53 7.24
N LYS A 86 14.02 -20.32 6.22
CA LYS A 86 13.11 -21.46 6.24
C LYS A 86 13.76 -22.67 5.58
N TYR A 87 13.10 -23.81 5.65
CA TYR A 87 13.56 -25.00 4.94
C TYR A 87 13.78 -24.70 3.46
N ALA A 88 14.99 -24.97 2.99
CA ALA A 88 15.45 -24.77 1.62
C ALA A 88 15.45 -23.33 1.06
N ILE A 89 15.13 -22.29 1.85
CA ILE A 89 15.06 -20.92 1.31
C ILE A 89 15.38 -19.86 2.37
N THR A 90 16.09 -18.82 1.95
CA THR A 90 16.17 -17.56 2.70
C THR A 90 15.73 -16.38 1.85
N ASP A 91 15.01 -15.49 2.51
CA ASP A 91 14.52 -14.22 1.97
C ASP A 91 15.10 -13.08 2.81
N ILE A 92 15.88 -12.22 2.18
CA ILE A 92 16.56 -11.08 2.81
C ILE A 92 16.06 -9.81 2.16
N THR A 93 15.47 -8.92 2.96
CA THR A 93 14.92 -7.64 2.51
C THR A 93 15.71 -6.49 3.10
N LEU A 94 16.24 -5.63 2.22
CA LEU A 94 16.93 -4.39 2.58
C LEU A 94 16.08 -3.19 2.19
N ASP A 95 15.72 -2.38 3.18
CA ASP A 95 15.04 -1.11 2.96
C ASP A 95 16.07 0.03 3.02
N PHE A 96 15.88 1.02 2.14
CA PHE A 96 16.72 2.20 2.01
C PHE A 96 15.96 3.47 2.39
N GLU A 97 16.71 4.53 2.66
CA GLU A 97 16.18 5.87 2.89
C GLU A 97 15.36 6.34 1.68
N GLU A 98 14.35 7.14 1.95
CA GLU A 98 13.49 7.69 0.92
C GLU A 98 14.27 8.56 -0.07
N GLY A 99 13.97 8.42 -1.37
CA GLY A 99 14.66 9.13 -2.45
C GLY A 99 15.91 8.43 -2.97
N THR A 100 16.36 7.34 -2.34
CA THR A 100 17.45 6.50 -2.86
C THR A 100 17.04 5.88 -4.20
N ASP A 101 17.91 6.04 -5.21
CA ASP A 101 17.73 5.41 -6.52
C ASP A 101 17.80 3.89 -6.40
N ILE A 102 16.80 3.21 -6.97
CA ILE A 102 16.69 1.75 -6.90
C ILE A 102 17.80 1.06 -7.67
N TYR A 103 18.26 1.63 -8.79
CA TYR A 103 19.33 1.03 -9.58
C TYR A 103 20.66 1.12 -8.84
N TRP A 104 20.95 2.27 -8.21
CA TRP A 104 22.08 2.41 -7.30
C TRP A 104 22.02 1.40 -6.14
N ALA A 105 20.90 1.30 -5.44
CA ALA A 105 20.74 0.38 -4.32
C ALA A 105 20.95 -1.08 -4.74
N ARG A 106 20.35 -1.49 -5.88
CA ARG A 106 20.54 -2.83 -6.46
C ARG A 106 21.99 -3.08 -6.87
N GLN A 107 22.67 -2.08 -7.40
CA GLN A 107 24.09 -2.20 -7.77
C GLN A 107 24.97 -2.41 -6.54
N GLN A 108 24.75 -1.65 -5.46
CA GLN A 108 25.49 -1.82 -4.20
C GLN A 108 25.27 -3.21 -3.60
N VAL A 109 24.02 -3.67 -3.56
CA VAL A 109 23.70 -5.02 -3.09
C VAL A 109 24.31 -6.09 -3.98
N ALA A 110 24.26 -5.93 -5.31
CA ALA A 110 24.85 -6.86 -6.26
C ALA A 110 26.38 -6.98 -6.10
N GLU A 111 27.06 -5.86 -5.85
CA GLU A 111 28.52 -5.85 -5.64
C GLU A 111 28.90 -6.67 -4.41
N ARG A 112 28.23 -6.46 -3.26
CA ARG A 112 28.45 -7.23 -2.03
C ARG A 112 28.11 -8.70 -2.20
N LEU A 113 26.96 -8.99 -2.81
CA LEU A 113 26.50 -10.34 -3.02
C LEU A 113 27.42 -11.14 -3.95
N ASN A 114 27.90 -10.52 -5.03
CA ASN A 114 28.83 -11.17 -5.97
C ASN A 114 30.20 -11.45 -5.33
N ALA A 115 30.67 -10.58 -4.45
CA ALA A 115 31.92 -10.79 -3.70
C ALA A 115 31.82 -11.98 -2.73
N LEU A 116 30.65 -12.18 -2.12
CA LEU A 116 30.40 -13.27 -1.18
C LEU A 116 29.99 -14.59 -1.86
N TRP A 117 29.46 -14.57 -3.09
CA TRP A 117 28.83 -15.75 -3.71
C TRP A 117 29.73 -16.98 -3.75
N GLY A 118 31.04 -16.80 -3.97
CA GLY A 118 32.02 -17.90 -3.97
C GLY A 118 32.29 -18.55 -2.60
N ASN A 119 31.88 -17.89 -1.51
CA ASN A 119 32.00 -18.40 -0.13
C ASN A 119 30.72 -19.11 0.33
N LEU A 120 29.62 -19.02 -0.41
CA LEU A 120 28.37 -19.72 -0.09
C LEU A 120 28.51 -21.22 -0.42
N PRO A 121 27.71 -22.09 0.21
CA PRO A 121 27.72 -23.52 -0.10
C PRO A 121 27.43 -23.80 -1.59
N GLU A 122 28.05 -24.85 -2.14
CA GLU A 122 27.79 -25.25 -3.53
C GLU A 122 26.32 -25.65 -3.73
N GLY A 123 25.79 -25.37 -4.92
CA GLY A 123 24.43 -25.75 -5.31
C GLY A 123 23.32 -24.77 -4.89
N VAL A 124 23.65 -23.68 -4.18
CA VAL A 124 22.68 -22.60 -3.92
C VAL A 124 22.30 -21.87 -5.22
N GLN A 125 21.05 -21.47 -5.32
CA GLN A 125 20.50 -20.77 -6.48
C GLN A 125 19.78 -19.49 -6.03
N GLY A 126 19.54 -18.56 -6.96
CA GLY A 126 18.79 -17.34 -6.72
C GLY A 126 19.63 -16.09 -6.89
N GLY A 127 19.42 -15.10 -6.03
CA GLY A 127 20.08 -13.80 -6.07
C GLY A 127 19.09 -12.67 -5.84
N ILE A 128 19.33 -11.52 -6.48
CA ILE A 128 18.45 -10.35 -6.34
C ILE A 128 17.13 -10.59 -7.07
N ALA A 129 16.02 -10.42 -6.35
CA ALA A 129 14.66 -10.57 -6.87
C ALA A 129 14.33 -9.51 -7.95
N PRO A 130 13.25 -9.72 -8.75
CA PRO A 130 12.77 -8.73 -9.73
C PRO A 130 12.49 -7.35 -9.11
N MET A 131 12.55 -6.30 -9.93
CA MET A 131 12.31 -4.92 -9.47
C MET A 131 10.79 -4.62 -9.35
N THR A 132 10.16 -5.34 -8.43
CA THR A 132 8.75 -5.17 -8.07
C THR A 132 8.63 -4.69 -6.62
N THR A 133 7.43 -4.30 -6.21
CA THR A 133 7.10 -3.93 -4.83
C THR A 133 6.17 -4.98 -4.23
N PRO A 134 5.98 -5.03 -2.90
CA PRO A 134 4.99 -5.94 -2.29
C PRO A 134 3.56 -5.70 -2.80
N LEU A 135 3.27 -4.47 -3.23
CA LEU A 135 2.02 -4.10 -3.90
C LEU A 135 2.01 -4.41 -5.41
N GLY A 136 3.08 -5.04 -5.92
CA GLY A 136 3.25 -5.31 -7.34
C GLY A 136 2.36 -6.43 -7.89
N GLU A 137 1.67 -7.18 -7.04
CA GLU A 137 0.71 -8.21 -7.44
C GLU A 137 -0.55 -7.53 -8.01
N MET A 138 -0.62 -7.38 -9.33
CA MET A 138 -1.71 -6.63 -9.97
C MET A 138 -2.78 -7.52 -10.59
N PHE A 139 -2.39 -8.72 -11.03
CA PHE A 139 -3.24 -9.57 -11.87
C PHE A 139 -2.93 -11.04 -11.61
N MET A 140 -3.95 -11.83 -11.25
CA MET A 140 -3.81 -13.26 -11.00
C MET A 140 -4.87 -14.07 -11.75
N PHE A 141 -4.45 -15.19 -12.31
CA PHE A 141 -5.32 -16.08 -13.07
C PHE A 141 -4.96 -17.56 -12.91
N ALA A 142 -5.93 -18.43 -13.14
CA ALA A 142 -5.79 -19.88 -13.20
C ALA A 142 -5.90 -20.39 -14.65
N ILE A 143 -5.19 -21.47 -14.96
CA ILE A 143 -5.30 -22.18 -16.26
C ILE A 143 -6.25 -23.36 -16.10
N GLU A 144 -7.33 -23.37 -16.89
CA GLU A 144 -8.43 -24.33 -16.77
C GLU A 144 -8.80 -24.97 -18.12
N GLY A 145 -9.45 -26.13 -18.07
CA GLY A 145 -9.96 -26.83 -19.25
C GLY A 145 -8.92 -27.62 -20.07
N GLY A 146 -9.33 -28.08 -21.25
CA GLY A 146 -8.50 -28.75 -22.25
C GLY A 146 -7.97 -30.15 -21.90
N ASP A 147 -8.56 -30.85 -20.93
CA ASP A 147 -8.11 -32.17 -20.43
C ASP A 147 -6.60 -32.25 -20.14
N LEU A 148 -5.98 -31.12 -19.83
CA LEU A 148 -4.54 -31.03 -19.54
C LEU A 148 -4.25 -31.47 -18.11
N THR A 149 -3.19 -32.28 -17.95
CA THR A 149 -2.62 -32.62 -16.64
C THR A 149 -2.00 -31.39 -15.97
N LEU A 150 -1.81 -31.43 -14.65
CA LEU A 150 -1.12 -30.36 -13.91
C LEU A 150 0.27 -30.04 -14.46
N MET A 151 0.99 -31.06 -14.93
CA MET A 151 2.30 -30.91 -15.56
C MET A 151 2.21 -30.18 -16.89
N GLN A 152 1.25 -30.54 -17.75
CA GLN A 152 1.03 -29.87 -19.04
C GLN A 152 0.57 -28.42 -18.87
N ARG A 153 -0.31 -28.14 -17.89
CA ARG A 153 -0.72 -26.77 -17.56
C ARG A 153 0.47 -25.95 -17.06
N ARG A 154 1.33 -26.54 -16.24
CA ARG A 154 2.56 -25.89 -15.76
C ARG A 154 3.54 -25.60 -16.89
N GLU A 155 3.76 -26.56 -17.78
CA GLU A 155 4.59 -26.34 -18.97
C GLU A 155 4.06 -25.21 -19.87
N LEU A 156 2.73 -25.17 -20.08
CA LEU A 156 2.09 -24.11 -20.86
C LEU A 156 2.30 -22.73 -20.22
N LEU A 157 2.19 -22.65 -18.89
CA LEU A 157 2.45 -21.42 -18.16
C LEU A 157 3.91 -20.96 -18.31
N ASP A 158 4.87 -21.85 -18.02
CA ASP A 158 6.29 -21.49 -17.93
C ASP A 158 6.90 -21.14 -19.29
N TRP A 159 6.50 -21.83 -20.36
CA TRP A 159 7.18 -21.75 -21.66
C TRP A 159 6.39 -21.01 -22.75
N THR A 160 5.08 -20.81 -22.57
CA THR A 160 4.24 -20.10 -23.56
C THR A 160 3.69 -18.80 -23.00
N ILE A 161 2.96 -18.87 -21.88
CA ILE A 161 2.24 -17.71 -21.34
C ILE A 161 3.21 -16.73 -20.68
N ARG A 162 4.07 -17.19 -19.77
CA ARG A 162 5.03 -16.34 -19.04
C ARG A 162 5.95 -15.54 -19.98
N PRO A 163 6.61 -16.13 -21.00
CA PRO A 163 7.44 -15.36 -21.94
C PRO A 163 6.65 -14.30 -22.70
N ALA A 164 5.41 -14.62 -23.10
CA ALA A 164 4.57 -13.66 -23.83
C ALA A 164 4.14 -12.48 -22.93
N LEU A 165 3.78 -12.74 -21.68
CA LEU A 165 3.38 -11.67 -20.73
C LEU A 165 4.55 -10.81 -20.29
N ARG A 166 5.78 -11.36 -20.21
CA ARG A 166 7.00 -10.57 -19.92
C ARG A 166 7.34 -9.53 -20.99
N THR A 167 6.73 -9.59 -22.18
CA THR A 167 6.91 -8.56 -23.22
C THR A 167 6.05 -7.32 -23.01
N VAL A 168 5.09 -7.38 -22.08
CA VAL A 168 4.17 -6.26 -21.79
C VAL A 168 4.90 -5.20 -20.98
N ALA A 169 4.74 -3.93 -21.37
CA ALA A 169 5.37 -2.81 -20.69
C ALA A 169 4.82 -2.66 -19.26
N GLY A 170 5.73 -2.52 -18.29
CA GLY A 170 5.38 -2.40 -16.87
C GLY A 170 5.22 -3.74 -16.14
N VAL A 171 5.49 -4.88 -16.79
CA VAL A 171 5.62 -6.19 -16.12
C VAL A 171 7.07 -6.42 -15.70
N ALA A 172 7.32 -6.69 -14.42
CA ALA A 172 8.64 -7.07 -13.91
C ALA A 172 8.92 -8.57 -14.13
N ASP A 173 7.98 -9.42 -13.72
CA ASP A 173 8.02 -10.87 -13.96
C ASP A 173 6.60 -11.45 -13.86
N VAL A 174 6.45 -12.71 -14.26
CA VAL A 174 5.26 -13.51 -14.01
C VAL A 174 5.67 -14.69 -13.16
N ASN A 175 5.10 -14.76 -11.96
CA ASN A 175 5.37 -15.78 -10.99
C ASN A 175 4.39 -16.96 -11.17
N ALA A 176 4.90 -18.18 -11.25
CA ALA A 176 4.09 -19.37 -11.50
C ALA A 176 3.90 -20.19 -10.22
N LEU A 177 2.65 -20.49 -9.88
CA LEU A 177 2.25 -21.14 -8.65
C LEU A 177 1.46 -22.43 -8.92
N GLY A 178 1.72 -23.46 -8.12
CA GLY A 178 1.09 -24.77 -8.27
C GLY A 178 1.53 -25.54 -9.51
N GLY A 179 0.92 -26.71 -9.72
CA GLY A 179 1.28 -27.63 -10.80
C GLY A 179 2.53 -28.47 -10.53
N LEU A 180 2.99 -29.18 -11.56
CA LEU A 180 4.14 -30.07 -11.50
C LEU A 180 5.19 -29.62 -12.52
N VAL A 181 6.35 -29.17 -12.06
CA VAL A 181 7.46 -28.81 -12.95
C VAL A 181 8.11 -30.08 -13.44
N ARG A 182 8.00 -30.37 -14.74
CA ARG A 182 8.53 -31.58 -15.36
C ARG A 182 10.04 -31.74 -15.15
N SER A 183 10.47 -32.97 -14.87
CA SER A 183 11.87 -33.36 -14.79
C SER A 183 12.12 -34.75 -15.38
N PHE A 184 13.35 -35.00 -15.83
CA PHE A 184 13.82 -36.36 -16.09
C PHE A 184 14.33 -36.94 -14.77
N GLU A 185 13.67 -37.95 -14.24
CA GLU A 185 14.06 -38.63 -13.01
C GLU A 185 14.73 -39.95 -13.32
N VAL A 186 15.96 -40.13 -12.83
CA VAL A 186 16.67 -41.40 -12.78
C VAL A 186 16.51 -41.96 -11.37
N VAL A 187 15.70 -43.01 -11.24
CA VAL A 187 15.39 -43.67 -9.97
C VAL A 187 16.33 -44.85 -9.78
N THR A 188 17.23 -44.71 -8.80
CA THR A 188 18.26 -45.71 -8.52
C THR A 188 17.69 -46.98 -7.93
N ASP A 189 18.16 -48.13 -8.43
CA ASP A 189 17.95 -49.43 -7.81
C ASP A 189 19.26 -49.89 -7.17
N ASN A 190 19.38 -49.67 -5.85
CA ASN A 190 20.61 -49.93 -5.12
C ASN A 190 21.01 -51.42 -5.17
N ILE A 191 20.05 -52.35 -5.31
CA ILE A 191 20.32 -53.79 -5.41
C ILE A 191 20.96 -54.08 -6.78
N ARG A 192 20.40 -53.53 -7.86
CA ARG A 192 20.97 -53.71 -9.20
C ARG A 192 22.34 -53.05 -9.35
N MET A 193 22.51 -51.87 -8.79
CA MET A 193 23.79 -51.18 -8.73
C MET A 193 24.85 -52.01 -8.00
N ALA A 194 24.53 -52.50 -6.80
CA ALA A 194 25.42 -53.36 -6.03
C ALA A 194 25.78 -54.66 -6.77
N SER A 195 24.81 -55.31 -7.42
CA SER A 195 25.04 -56.55 -8.19
C SER A 195 26.02 -56.38 -9.37
N ARG A 196 26.19 -55.14 -9.85
CA ARG A 196 27.08 -54.79 -10.97
C ARG A 196 28.32 -54.01 -10.53
N ASN A 197 28.58 -53.93 -9.23
CA ASN A 197 29.67 -53.15 -8.62
C ASN A 197 29.70 -51.68 -9.07
N ILE A 198 28.52 -51.06 -9.21
CA ILE A 198 28.39 -49.65 -9.56
C ILE A 198 27.99 -48.86 -8.32
N ASP A 199 28.74 -47.79 -8.04
CA ASP A 199 28.41 -46.86 -6.96
C ASP A 199 27.60 -45.65 -7.47
N THR A 200 27.07 -44.85 -6.54
CA THR A 200 26.25 -43.67 -6.86
C THR A 200 27.07 -42.56 -7.53
N GLN A 201 28.35 -42.40 -7.19
CA GLN A 201 29.19 -41.36 -7.76
C GLN A 201 29.53 -41.64 -9.23
N GLN A 202 29.77 -42.90 -9.59
CA GLN A 202 29.96 -43.35 -10.96
C GLN A 202 28.72 -43.04 -11.83
N LEU A 203 27.52 -43.29 -11.30
CA LEU A 203 26.27 -42.96 -12.00
C LEU A 203 26.10 -41.44 -12.17
N ILE A 204 26.35 -40.65 -11.12
CA ILE A 204 26.32 -39.19 -11.16
C ILE A 204 27.28 -38.67 -12.26
N ALA A 205 28.53 -39.12 -12.25
CA ALA A 205 29.54 -38.71 -13.20
C ALA A 205 29.18 -39.13 -14.64
N ALA A 206 28.65 -40.34 -14.83
CA ALA A 206 28.19 -40.81 -16.14
C ALA A 206 27.07 -39.93 -16.70
N LEU A 207 26.07 -39.61 -15.89
CA LEU A 207 24.93 -38.77 -16.31
C LEU A 207 25.37 -37.32 -16.60
N GLN A 208 26.29 -36.76 -15.82
CA GLN A 208 26.83 -35.41 -16.05
C GLN A 208 27.68 -35.31 -17.32
N ASN A 209 28.57 -36.29 -17.54
CA ASN A 209 29.52 -36.25 -18.67
C ASN A 209 28.85 -36.54 -20.03
N ASN A 210 27.72 -37.25 -20.04
CA ASN A 210 27.01 -37.65 -21.26
C ASN A 210 25.84 -36.71 -21.63
N ASN A 211 25.89 -35.45 -21.20
CA ASN A 211 24.88 -34.44 -21.52
C ASN A 211 25.49 -33.13 -22.04
N ARG A 212 26.27 -33.20 -23.13
CA ARG A 212 26.90 -32.04 -23.76
C ARG A 212 26.95 -32.17 -25.28
N ASN A 213 26.83 -31.04 -25.98
CA ASN A 213 27.22 -30.90 -27.38
C ASN A 213 28.46 -30.01 -27.47
N ASP A 214 29.32 -30.25 -28.46
CA ASP A 214 30.48 -29.39 -28.70
C ASP A 214 30.80 -29.24 -30.20
N GLY A 215 31.55 -28.20 -30.54
CA GLY A 215 32.10 -27.97 -31.87
C GLY A 215 33.55 -28.46 -31.96
N ALA A 216 33.90 -29.19 -33.01
CA ALA A 216 35.27 -29.64 -33.27
C ALA A 216 36.03 -28.71 -34.24
N GLY A 217 35.48 -27.53 -34.53
CA GLY A 217 36.08 -26.53 -35.41
C GLY A 217 35.54 -26.57 -36.84
N ARG A 218 36.40 -26.21 -37.80
CA ARG A 218 36.08 -26.17 -39.23
C ARG A 218 37.09 -26.96 -40.05
N LEU A 219 36.60 -27.68 -41.04
CA LEU A 219 37.40 -28.31 -42.10
C LEU A 219 37.17 -27.53 -43.40
N THR A 220 38.14 -27.56 -44.29
CA THR A 220 38.02 -26.95 -45.62
C THR A 220 37.88 -28.04 -46.65
N GLU A 221 36.86 -27.94 -47.50
CA GLU A 221 36.66 -28.81 -48.66
C GLU A 221 36.48 -27.91 -49.90
N GLY A 222 37.55 -27.79 -50.70
CA GLY A 222 37.59 -26.83 -51.80
C GLY A 222 37.50 -25.38 -51.32
N GLU A 223 36.48 -24.66 -51.79
CA GLU A 223 36.16 -23.29 -51.35
C GLU A 223 35.17 -23.24 -50.17
N GLU A 224 34.63 -24.39 -49.75
CA GLU A 224 33.65 -24.47 -48.65
C GLU A 224 34.31 -24.74 -47.29
N ALA A 225 33.73 -24.18 -46.24
CA ALA A 225 34.09 -24.47 -44.86
C ALA A 225 33.02 -25.35 -44.20
N LEU A 226 33.38 -26.59 -43.88
CA LEU A 226 32.54 -27.53 -43.15
C LEU A 226 32.72 -27.31 -41.65
N ILE A 227 31.66 -26.92 -40.95
CA ILE A 227 31.69 -26.79 -39.49
C ILE A 227 31.43 -28.17 -38.87
N VAL A 228 32.41 -28.71 -38.15
CA VAL A 228 32.30 -30.03 -37.52
C VAL A 228 31.65 -29.88 -36.16
N ARG A 229 30.50 -30.54 -35.97
CA ARG A 229 29.72 -30.51 -34.73
C ARG A 229 29.53 -31.94 -34.20
N ALA A 230 29.81 -32.14 -32.91
CA ALA A 230 29.54 -33.39 -32.21
C ALA A 230 28.22 -33.27 -31.42
N GLU A 231 27.30 -34.21 -31.65
CA GLU A 231 26.05 -34.32 -30.88
C GLU A 231 26.17 -35.44 -29.84
N GLY A 232 26.18 -35.06 -28.56
CA GLY A 232 26.20 -35.98 -27.41
C GLY A 232 25.18 -35.64 -26.33
N ARG A 233 24.30 -34.66 -26.57
CA ARG A 233 23.25 -34.28 -25.61
C ARG A 233 22.10 -35.29 -25.55
N ILE A 234 21.47 -35.36 -24.38
CA ILE A 234 20.22 -36.08 -24.15
C ILE A 234 19.07 -35.31 -24.84
N LYS A 235 18.20 -36.01 -25.57
CA LYS A 235 17.01 -35.43 -26.22
C LYS A 235 15.71 -35.96 -25.62
N ASN A 236 15.69 -37.21 -25.18
CA ASN A 236 14.52 -37.89 -24.65
C ASN A 236 14.88 -38.91 -23.56
N GLU A 237 13.88 -39.57 -22.99
CA GLU A 237 14.05 -40.58 -21.93
C GLU A 237 14.89 -41.79 -22.37
N GLN A 238 14.77 -42.19 -23.64
CA GLN A 238 15.50 -43.33 -24.20
C GLN A 238 17.00 -43.06 -24.27
N ASP A 239 17.39 -41.81 -24.56
CA ASP A 239 18.79 -41.41 -24.56
C ASP A 239 19.38 -41.55 -23.15
N VAL A 240 18.64 -41.16 -22.10
CA VAL A 240 19.08 -41.32 -20.70
C VAL A 240 19.26 -42.80 -20.37
N LYS A 241 18.30 -43.66 -20.76
CA LYS A 241 18.37 -45.12 -20.55
C LYS A 241 19.60 -45.74 -21.21
N ALA A 242 19.98 -45.24 -22.38
CA ALA A 242 21.08 -45.78 -23.18
C ALA A 242 22.47 -45.37 -22.68
N ILE A 243 22.59 -44.39 -21.77
CA ILE A 243 23.88 -43.92 -21.24
C ILE A 243 24.65 -45.08 -20.63
N VAL A 244 25.92 -45.22 -21.01
CA VAL A 244 26.83 -46.23 -20.47
C VAL A 244 27.48 -45.69 -19.20
N VAL A 245 27.36 -46.43 -18.11
CA VAL A 245 27.89 -46.04 -16.78
C VAL A 245 29.25 -46.70 -16.54
N ALA A 246 29.35 -47.99 -16.87
CA ALA A 246 30.59 -48.76 -16.72
C ALA A 246 30.69 -49.81 -17.84
N GLN A 247 31.89 -50.36 -18.05
CA GLN A 247 32.12 -51.46 -18.96
C GLN A 247 32.88 -52.57 -18.22
N HIS A 248 32.43 -53.81 -18.35
CA HIS A 248 33.12 -54.99 -17.81
C HIS A 248 33.29 -56.03 -18.93
N GLU A 249 34.53 -56.44 -19.20
CA GLU A 249 34.87 -57.44 -20.22
C GLU A 249 34.25 -57.19 -21.62
N GLY A 250 34.14 -55.93 -22.03
CA GLY A 250 33.55 -55.55 -23.32
C GLY A 250 32.04 -55.31 -23.29
N LEU A 251 31.33 -55.74 -22.24
CA LEU A 251 29.89 -55.52 -22.08
C LEU A 251 29.61 -54.18 -21.38
N PRO A 252 28.89 -53.25 -22.03
CA PRO A 252 28.50 -52.00 -21.38
C PRO A 252 27.34 -52.23 -20.40
N THR A 253 27.45 -51.65 -19.21
CA THR A 253 26.31 -51.51 -18.28
C THR A 253 25.67 -50.14 -18.49
N ARG A 254 24.39 -50.14 -18.84
CA ARG A 254 23.61 -48.93 -19.12
C ARG A 254 22.85 -48.45 -17.90
N VAL A 255 22.32 -47.22 -17.95
CA VAL A 255 21.45 -46.69 -16.90
C VAL A 255 20.21 -47.58 -16.71
N GLU A 256 19.59 -48.05 -17.79
CA GLU A 256 18.41 -48.93 -17.71
C GLU A 256 18.66 -50.26 -16.97
N ASP A 257 19.91 -50.72 -16.92
CA ASP A 257 20.28 -51.95 -16.22
C ASP A 257 20.26 -51.79 -14.69
N ILE A 258 20.41 -50.55 -14.20
CA ILE A 258 20.63 -50.22 -12.77
C ILE A 258 19.68 -49.18 -12.20
N ALA A 259 18.89 -48.51 -13.03
CA ALA A 259 17.95 -47.48 -12.64
C ALA A 259 16.73 -47.44 -13.56
N GLU A 260 15.59 -47.01 -13.01
CA GLU A 260 14.39 -46.69 -13.78
C GLU A 260 14.43 -45.22 -14.19
N VAL A 261 14.34 -44.95 -15.49
CA VAL A 261 14.20 -43.57 -15.99
C VAL A 261 12.73 -43.29 -16.25
N ARG A 262 12.21 -42.19 -15.72
CA ARG A 262 10.83 -41.75 -15.94
C ARG A 262 10.72 -40.23 -16.01
N ILE A 263 9.60 -39.75 -16.53
CA ILE A 263 9.22 -38.34 -16.39
C ILE A 263 8.58 -38.14 -15.02
N GLY A 264 9.19 -37.28 -14.21
CA GLY A 264 8.70 -36.93 -12.88
C GLY A 264 8.60 -35.42 -12.70
N ALA A 265 8.74 -34.96 -11.46
CA ALA A 265 8.64 -33.56 -11.13
C ALA A 265 9.67 -33.12 -10.07
N LEU A 266 10.01 -31.84 -10.09
CA LEU A 266 10.76 -31.23 -8.98
C LEU A 266 9.95 -31.32 -7.67
N THR A 267 10.68 -31.38 -6.55
CA THR A 267 10.08 -31.31 -5.22
C THR A 267 9.28 -30.02 -5.12
N ARG A 268 8.00 -30.14 -4.73
CA ARG A 268 7.11 -29.00 -4.58
C ARG A 268 7.22 -28.42 -3.18
N TYR A 269 7.47 -27.12 -3.12
CA TYR A 269 7.45 -26.34 -1.88
C TYR A 269 6.14 -25.59 -1.65
N GLY A 270 5.21 -25.68 -2.62
CA GLY A 270 3.89 -25.08 -2.55
C GLY A 270 2.94 -25.68 -3.58
N ALA A 271 1.65 -25.43 -3.39
CA ALA A 271 0.58 -25.85 -4.27
C ALA A 271 -0.55 -24.80 -4.28
N VAL A 272 -1.44 -24.93 -5.26
CA VAL A 272 -2.64 -24.10 -5.34
C VAL A 272 -3.83 -25.01 -5.51
N SER A 273 -4.90 -24.76 -4.76
CA SER A 273 -6.19 -25.42 -4.92
C SER A 273 -7.27 -24.41 -5.23
N LYS A 274 -8.32 -24.84 -5.94
CA LYS A 274 -9.41 -23.95 -6.34
C LYS A 274 -10.77 -24.63 -6.21
N ASP A 275 -11.73 -23.91 -5.63
CA ASP A 275 -13.15 -24.25 -5.49
C ASP A 275 -13.43 -25.67 -4.93
N GLY A 276 -12.49 -26.27 -4.22
CA GLY A 276 -12.60 -27.66 -3.74
C GLY A 276 -12.51 -28.73 -4.83
N ASN A 277 -12.21 -28.37 -6.08
CA ASN A 277 -12.15 -29.27 -7.23
C ASN A 277 -10.76 -29.91 -7.46
N GLY A 278 -9.82 -29.65 -6.54
CA GLY A 278 -8.45 -30.18 -6.58
C GLY A 278 -7.41 -29.09 -6.82
N GLU A 279 -6.21 -29.51 -7.23
CA GLU A 279 -5.09 -28.62 -7.51
C GLU A 279 -5.28 -27.83 -8.82
N ALA A 280 -4.75 -26.61 -8.84
CA ALA A 280 -4.75 -25.71 -9.99
C ALA A 280 -3.33 -25.17 -10.27
N VAL A 281 -3.15 -24.64 -11.48
CA VAL A 281 -1.95 -23.90 -11.87
C VAL A 281 -2.34 -22.45 -12.04
N THR A 282 -1.67 -21.56 -11.31
CA THR A 282 -1.95 -20.12 -11.33
C THR A 282 -0.72 -19.30 -11.66
N ALA A 283 -0.96 -18.11 -12.16
CA ALA A 283 0.07 -17.12 -12.46
C ALA A 283 -0.24 -15.83 -11.73
N VAL A 284 0.80 -15.20 -11.18
CA VAL A 284 0.75 -13.87 -10.56
C VAL A 284 1.63 -12.95 -11.37
N VAL A 285 1.04 -11.92 -11.97
CA VAL A 285 1.77 -10.92 -12.75
C VAL A 285 2.23 -9.80 -11.82
N LEU A 286 3.54 -9.57 -11.79
CA LEU A 286 4.20 -8.59 -10.93
C LEU A 286 4.48 -7.30 -11.73
N SER A 287 4.03 -6.14 -11.27
CA SER A 287 4.42 -4.86 -11.88
C SER A 287 5.88 -4.54 -11.64
N LEU A 288 6.43 -3.83 -12.61
CA LEU A 288 7.62 -3.03 -12.42
C LEU A 288 7.30 -1.87 -11.46
N ARG A 289 8.22 -1.60 -10.54
CA ARG A 289 8.12 -0.44 -9.66
C ARG A 289 7.86 0.85 -10.46
N GLY A 290 6.83 1.60 -10.09
CA GLY A 290 6.44 2.85 -10.76
C GLY A 290 5.66 2.67 -12.07
N ALA A 291 5.30 1.43 -12.46
CA ALA A 291 4.44 1.20 -13.62
C ALA A 291 3.02 1.72 -13.38
N ASN A 292 2.35 2.12 -14.47
CA ASN A 292 0.93 2.48 -14.43
C ASN A 292 0.08 1.20 -14.41
N ALA A 293 -0.47 0.87 -13.24
CA ALA A 293 -1.21 -0.38 -13.02
C ALA A 293 -2.36 -0.55 -14.03
N ARG A 294 -3.17 0.49 -14.26
CA ARG A 294 -4.31 0.43 -15.18
C ARG A 294 -3.86 0.14 -16.62
N GLN A 295 -2.88 0.90 -17.10
CA GLN A 295 -2.38 0.74 -18.48
C GLN A 295 -1.74 -0.64 -18.69
N THR A 296 -0.95 -1.11 -17.72
CA THR A 296 -0.33 -2.43 -17.80
C THR A 296 -1.38 -3.55 -17.78
N ILE A 297 -2.45 -3.43 -16.98
CA ILE A 297 -3.55 -4.41 -16.97
C ILE A 297 -4.31 -4.42 -18.30
N GLU A 298 -4.66 -3.25 -18.85
CA GLU A 298 -5.31 -3.16 -20.17
C GLU A 298 -4.47 -3.84 -21.27
N GLN A 299 -3.15 -3.67 -21.23
CA GLN A 299 -2.22 -4.35 -22.15
C GLN A 299 -2.11 -5.86 -21.87
N LEU A 300 -2.13 -6.28 -20.61
CA LEU A 300 -2.13 -7.71 -20.24
C LEU A 300 -3.39 -8.41 -20.72
N GLU A 301 -4.57 -7.82 -20.51
CA GLU A 301 -5.84 -8.37 -20.98
C GLU A 301 -5.87 -8.49 -22.50
N SER A 302 -5.42 -7.46 -23.23
CA SER A 302 -5.26 -7.53 -24.69
C SER A 302 -4.30 -8.64 -25.10
N LYS A 303 -3.16 -8.78 -24.42
CA LYS A 303 -2.16 -9.81 -24.75
C LYS A 303 -2.67 -11.22 -24.47
N LEU A 304 -3.45 -11.41 -23.42
CA LEU A 304 -4.09 -12.68 -23.10
C LEU A 304 -5.18 -13.02 -24.12
N ALA A 305 -5.97 -12.04 -24.56
CA ALA A 305 -6.94 -12.22 -25.63
C ALA A 305 -6.27 -12.62 -26.96
N ASP A 306 -5.11 -12.03 -27.29
CA ASP A 306 -4.32 -12.39 -28.47
C ASP A 306 -3.73 -13.81 -28.37
N LEU A 307 -3.41 -14.26 -27.15
CA LEU A 307 -2.87 -15.60 -26.90
C LEU A 307 -3.94 -16.68 -26.87
N GLN A 308 -5.16 -16.34 -26.47
CA GLN A 308 -6.26 -17.31 -26.28
C GLN A 308 -6.50 -18.23 -27.50
N PRO A 309 -6.46 -17.77 -28.77
CA PRO A 309 -6.60 -18.63 -29.95
C PRO A 309 -5.41 -19.59 -30.19
N SER A 310 -4.24 -19.30 -29.61
CA SER A 310 -3.03 -20.14 -29.73
C SER A 310 -2.95 -21.24 -28.68
N LEU A 311 -3.81 -21.19 -27.65
CA LEU A 311 -3.85 -22.20 -26.59
C LEU A 311 -4.49 -23.50 -27.11
N PRO A 312 -4.18 -24.66 -26.50
CA PRO A 312 -4.82 -25.93 -26.84
C PRO A 312 -6.35 -25.85 -26.72
N ASN A 313 -7.06 -26.63 -27.55
CA ASN A 313 -8.52 -26.64 -27.59
C ASN A 313 -9.12 -26.87 -26.19
N GLY A 314 -10.05 -25.99 -25.79
CA GLY A 314 -10.75 -26.06 -24.51
C GLY A 314 -9.98 -25.51 -23.31
N VAL A 315 -8.75 -25.00 -23.49
CA VAL A 315 -8.00 -24.31 -22.43
C VAL A 315 -8.42 -22.85 -22.33
N HIS A 316 -8.74 -22.39 -21.13
CA HIS A 316 -9.13 -21.02 -20.86
C HIS A 316 -8.35 -20.44 -19.67
N ILE A 317 -8.12 -19.12 -19.72
CA ILE A 317 -7.47 -18.36 -18.67
C ILE A 317 -8.54 -17.69 -17.82
N ASN A 318 -8.66 -18.11 -16.55
CA ASN A 318 -9.68 -17.62 -15.63
C ASN A 318 -9.06 -16.64 -14.63
N VAL A 319 -9.34 -15.34 -14.82
CA VAL A 319 -8.82 -14.26 -13.98
C VAL A 319 -9.69 -14.16 -12.72
N PHE A 320 -9.07 -14.33 -11.55
CA PHE A 320 -9.78 -14.26 -10.27
C PHE A 320 -9.40 -13.03 -9.45
N TYR A 321 -8.23 -12.42 -9.69
CA TYR A 321 -7.84 -11.17 -9.05
C TYR A 321 -7.36 -10.16 -10.08
N ASN A 322 -7.96 -8.97 -10.08
CA ASN A 322 -7.63 -7.88 -11.00
C ASN A 322 -7.68 -6.54 -10.25
N ARG A 323 -6.51 -5.99 -9.92
CA ARG A 323 -6.38 -4.71 -9.23
C ARG A 323 -6.99 -3.55 -10.03
N GLY A 324 -7.05 -3.65 -11.36
CA GLY A 324 -7.65 -2.64 -12.25
C GLY A 324 -9.12 -2.40 -11.95
N VAL A 325 -9.86 -3.42 -11.50
CA VAL A 325 -11.26 -3.30 -11.09
C VAL A 325 -11.38 -2.43 -9.84
N LEU A 326 -10.53 -2.64 -8.84
CA LEU A 326 -10.47 -1.83 -7.62
C LEU A 326 -10.10 -0.38 -7.95
N VAL A 327 -9.05 -0.17 -8.75
CA VAL A 327 -8.62 1.17 -9.21
C VAL A 327 -9.76 1.89 -9.94
N GLY A 328 -10.45 1.20 -10.85
CA GLY A 328 -11.59 1.76 -11.59
C GLY A 328 -12.74 2.17 -10.68
N LYS A 329 -13.13 1.30 -9.73
CA LYS A 329 -14.18 1.59 -8.73
C LYS A 329 -13.79 2.78 -7.85
N ALA A 330 -12.58 2.78 -7.30
CA ALA A 330 -12.02 3.83 -6.47
C ALA A 330 -12.03 5.20 -7.17
N VAL A 331 -11.49 5.28 -8.38
CA VAL A 331 -11.48 6.51 -9.19
C VAL A 331 -12.90 6.96 -9.53
N ASN A 332 -13.81 6.04 -9.86
CA ASN A 332 -15.20 6.36 -10.15
C ASN A 332 -15.95 6.91 -8.92
N THR A 333 -15.73 6.33 -7.74
CA THR A 333 -16.31 6.81 -6.47
C THR A 333 -15.89 8.25 -6.20
N VAL A 334 -14.59 8.55 -6.28
CA VAL A 334 -14.08 9.90 -6.05
C VAL A 334 -14.53 10.86 -7.17
N SER A 335 -14.53 10.43 -8.43
CA SER A 335 -14.97 11.27 -9.56
C SER A 335 -16.46 11.61 -9.47
N LYS A 336 -17.29 10.65 -9.06
CA LYS A 336 -18.73 10.86 -8.84
C LYS A 336 -18.96 11.84 -7.70
N ALA A 337 -18.31 11.63 -6.55
CA ALA A 337 -18.43 12.54 -5.42
C ALA A 337 -17.90 13.95 -5.73
N LEU A 338 -16.83 14.05 -6.53
CA LEU A 338 -16.29 15.31 -7.04
C LEU A 338 -17.28 16.02 -7.97
N LEU A 339 -17.95 15.30 -8.86
CA LEU A 339 -18.98 15.86 -9.73
C LEU A 339 -20.20 16.33 -8.92
N GLU A 340 -20.66 15.53 -7.96
CA GLU A 340 -21.73 15.90 -7.02
C GLU A 340 -21.36 17.16 -6.23
N ALA A 341 -20.12 17.26 -5.76
CA ALA A 341 -19.60 18.43 -5.07
C ALA A 341 -19.62 19.67 -5.99
N ILE A 342 -19.14 19.56 -7.23
CA ILE A 342 -19.18 20.65 -8.21
C ILE A 342 -20.62 21.11 -8.45
N VAL A 343 -21.56 20.19 -8.64
CA VAL A 343 -22.98 20.52 -8.84
C VAL A 343 -23.55 21.25 -7.62
N LEU A 344 -23.32 20.75 -6.40
CA LEU A 344 -23.75 21.40 -5.17
C LEU A 344 -23.16 22.80 -5.01
N VAL A 345 -21.87 22.95 -5.30
CA VAL A 345 -21.18 24.26 -5.26
C VAL A 345 -21.80 25.23 -6.28
N VAL A 346 -22.07 24.78 -7.51
CA VAL A 346 -22.73 25.63 -8.53
C VAL A 346 -24.14 26.03 -8.10
N VAL A 347 -24.92 25.12 -7.52
CA VAL A 347 -26.26 25.43 -6.99
C VAL A 347 -26.16 26.47 -5.87
N LEU A 348 -25.23 26.32 -4.93
CA LEU A 348 -25.02 27.30 -3.87
C LEU A 348 -24.56 28.65 -4.41
N LEU A 349 -23.67 28.68 -5.40
CA LEU A 349 -23.26 29.91 -6.07
C LEU A 349 -24.45 30.64 -6.67
N ILE A 350 -25.35 29.94 -7.38
CA ILE A 350 -26.56 30.55 -7.94
C ILE A 350 -27.46 31.13 -6.83
N LEU A 351 -27.66 30.38 -5.74
CA LEU A 351 -28.49 30.81 -4.61
C LEU A 351 -27.94 32.05 -3.89
N PHE A 352 -26.62 32.12 -3.71
CA PHE A 352 -25.97 33.22 -3.01
C PHE A 352 -25.69 34.43 -3.90
N LEU A 353 -25.35 34.25 -5.18
CA LEU A 353 -25.04 35.34 -6.12
C LEU A 353 -26.30 35.93 -6.77
N GLY A 354 -27.37 35.13 -6.96
CA GLY A 354 -28.62 35.54 -7.60
C GLY A 354 -28.54 35.83 -9.09
N ASP A 355 -27.35 35.77 -9.68
CA ASP A 355 -27.09 35.96 -11.10
C ASP A 355 -26.37 34.74 -11.69
N LEU A 356 -26.99 34.13 -12.71
CA LEU A 356 -26.46 32.92 -13.37
C LEU A 356 -25.09 33.17 -14.03
N ARG A 357 -24.86 34.37 -14.58
CA ARG A 357 -23.59 34.71 -15.27
C ARG A 357 -22.47 34.91 -14.26
N ALA A 358 -22.77 35.49 -13.10
CA ALA A 358 -21.83 35.58 -11.99
C ALA A 358 -21.45 34.19 -11.45
N ALA A 359 -22.44 33.35 -11.20
CA ALA A 359 -22.22 31.97 -10.77
C ALA A 359 -21.40 31.18 -11.81
N LEU A 360 -21.69 31.32 -13.11
CA LEU A 360 -20.93 30.67 -14.18
C LEU A 360 -19.49 31.18 -14.29
N THR A 361 -19.27 32.49 -14.11
CA THR A 361 -17.92 33.09 -14.11
C THR A 361 -17.04 32.47 -13.03
N VAL A 362 -17.61 32.26 -11.86
CA VAL A 362 -16.95 31.62 -10.72
C VAL A 362 -16.79 30.11 -10.96
N ALA A 363 -17.84 29.44 -11.45
CA ALA A 363 -17.82 28.00 -11.70
C ALA A 363 -16.76 27.58 -12.74
N LEU A 364 -16.46 28.43 -13.73
CA LEU A 364 -15.37 28.19 -14.69
C LEU A 364 -13.98 28.16 -14.05
N ALA A 365 -13.81 28.71 -12.84
CA ALA A 365 -12.54 28.63 -12.10
C ALA A 365 -12.22 27.19 -11.67
N LEU A 366 -13.25 26.38 -11.34
CA LEU A 366 -13.10 25.01 -10.85
C LEU A 366 -12.38 24.09 -11.85
N PRO A 367 -12.88 23.90 -13.09
CA PRO A 367 -12.21 23.02 -14.05
C PRO A 367 -10.85 23.56 -14.46
N LEU A 368 -10.66 24.88 -14.55
CA LEU A 368 -9.37 25.48 -14.88
C LEU A 368 -8.33 25.23 -13.77
N ALA A 369 -8.71 25.34 -12.50
CA ALA A 369 -7.81 25.05 -11.38
C ALA A 369 -7.46 23.56 -11.30
N ALA A 370 -8.43 22.67 -11.56
CA ALA A 370 -8.17 21.23 -11.67
C ALA A 370 -7.17 20.91 -12.80
N LEU A 371 -7.31 21.55 -13.96
CA LEU A 371 -6.37 21.39 -15.08
C LEU A 371 -4.95 21.86 -14.73
N VAL A 372 -4.80 22.99 -14.03
CA VAL A 372 -3.49 23.42 -13.51
C VAL A 372 -2.92 22.37 -12.55
N THR A 373 -3.77 21.81 -11.70
CA THR A 373 -3.38 20.78 -10.74
C THR A 373 -2.84 19.55 -11.46
N PHE A 374 -3.53 19.04 -12.50
CA PHE A 374 -3.04 17.92 -13.29
C PHE A 374 -1.73 18.24 -14.03
N ILE A 375 -1.57 19.45 -14.58
CA ILE A 375 -0.30 19.85 -15.21
C ILE A 375 0.86 19.75 -14.20
N LEU A 376 0.66 20.26 -12.98
CA LEU A 376 1.68 20.23 -11.94
C LEU A 376 1.90 18.81 -11.39
N MET A 377 0.84 18.00 -11.22
CA MET A 377 0.98 16.60 -10.84
C MET A 377 1.85 15.83 -11.83
N HIS A 378 1.62 16.01 -13.13
CA HIS A 378 2.43 15.41 -14.18
C HIS A 378 3.88 15.89 -14.13
N ALA A 379 4.11 17.20 -13.95
CA ALA A 379 5.46 17.77 -13.87
C ALA A 379 6.28 17.27 -12.66
N PHE A 380 5.61 16.91 -11.56
CA PHE A 380 6.24 16.37 -10.35
C PHE A 380 6.22 14.83 -10.29
N GLY A 381 5.76 14.15 -11.34
CA GLY A 381 5.74 12.68 -11.41
C GLY A 381 4.77 12.01 -10.45
N MET A 382 3.71 12.71 -10.02
CA MET A 382 2.70 12.15 -9.11
C MET A 382 1.62 11.37 -9.88
N SER A 383 1.15 10.27 -9.29
CA SER A 383 -0.01 9.52 -9.80
C SER A 383 -1.33 10.17 -9.39
N ALA A 384 -2.36 9.98 -10.22
CA ALA A 384 -3.74 10.24 -9.87
C ALA A 384 -4.31 9.02 -9.14
N ASN A 385 -4.26 9.08 -7.82
CA ASN A 385 -4.78 8.07 -6.90
C ASN A 385 -5.85 8.64 -5.95
N LEU A 386 -6.44 7.78 -5.12
CA LEU A 386 -7.48 8.15 -4.16
C LEU A 386 -7.07 9.32 -3.24
N MET A 387 -5.81 9.35 -2.81
CA MET A 387 -5.28 10.40 -1.93
C MET A 387 -5.14 11.72 -2.69
N SER A 388 -4.50 11.71 -3.86
CA SER A 388 -4.35 12.93 -4.66
C SER A 388 -5.71 13.47 -5.15
N LEU A 389 -6.59 12.61 -5.66
CA LEU A 389 -7.93 13.03 -6.13
C LEU A 389 -8.80 13.47 -4.95
N GLY A 390 -8.66 12.83 -3.79
CA GLY A 390 -9.25 13.29 -2.53
C GLY A 390 -8.77 14.69 -2.15
N GLY A 391 -7.46 14.97 -2.27
CA GLY A 391 -6.90 16.31 -2.09
C GLY A 391 -7.53 17.35 -3.02
N LEU A 392 -7.73 17.01 -4.30
CA LEU A 392 -8.44 17.88 -5.24
C LEU A 392 -9.92 18.07 -4.85
N ALA A 393 -10.60 16.99 -4.43
CA ALA A 393 -11.99 17.04 -3.98
C ALA A 393 -12.15 17.94 -2.74
N ILE A 394 -11.21 17.84 -1.80
CA ILE A 394 -11.16 18.72 -0.61
C ILE A 394 -10.89 20.17 -1.03
N ALA A 395 -9.99 20.36 -1.99
CA ALA A 395 -9.65 21.68 -2.48
C ALA A 395 -10.85 22.38 -3.15
N ILE A 396 -11.82 21.67 -3.75
CA ILE A 396 -12.97 22.28 -4.46
C ILE A 396 -13.69 23.33 -3.63
N GLY A 397 -13.95 23.04 -2.35
CA GLY A 397 -14.60 24.00 -1.46
C GLY A 397 -13.81 25.30 -1.29
N MET A 398 -12.48 25.21 -1.23
CA MET A 398 -11.56 26.34 -1.04
C MET A 398 -11.12 27.00 -2.35
N LEU A 399 -11.17 26.25 -3.46
CA LEU A 399 -10.71 26.66 -4.79
C LEU A 399 -11.51 27.86 -5.31
N VAL A 400 -12.77 27.94 -4.92
CA VAL A 400 -13.71 28.95 -5.42
C VAL A 400 -13.64 30.23 -4.60
N ASP A 401 -13.15 30.20 -3.36
CA ASP A 401 -13.18 31.32 -2.43
C ASP A 401 -12.56 32.61 -3.01
N GLY A 402 -11.37 32.51 -3.59
CA GLY A 402 -10.71 33.65 -4.21
C GLY A 402 -11.50 34.24 -5.39
N ALA A 403 -12.07 33.37 -6.24
CA ALA A 403 -12.90 33.79 -7.37
C ALA A 403 -14.22 34.41 -6.91
N VAL A 404 -14.87 33.85 -5.89
CA VAL A 404 -16.10 34.39 -5.27
C VAL A 404 -15.86 35.78 -4.74
N VAL A 405 -14.81 35.98 -3.93
CA VAL A 405 -14.52 37.28 -3.31
C VAL A 405 -14.25 38.35 -4.36
N VAL A 406 -13.53 38.00 -5.44
CA VAL A 406 -13.28 38.92 -6.57
C VAL A 406 -14.57 39.25 -7.32
N VAL A 407 -15.36 38.24 -7.70
CA VAL A 407 -16.61 38.44 -8.46
C VAL A 407 -17.65 39.20 -7.65
N GLU A 408 -17.82 38.88 -6.37
CA GLU A 408 -18.74 39.56 -5.45
C GLU A 408 -18.35 41.04 -5.28
N ASN A 409 -17.06 41.36 -5.13
CA ASN A 409 -16.63 42.75 -5.03
C ASN A 409 -16.83 43.51 -6.35
N VAL A 410 -16.62 42.82 -7.49
CA VAL A 410 -16.91 43.38 -8.83
C VAL A 410 -18.40 43.69 -8.99
N ILE A 411 -19.29 42.77 -8.59
CA ILE A 411 -20.75 42.96 -8.61
C ILE A 411 -21.15 44.15 -7.73
N THR A 412 -20.63 44.20 -6.50
CA THR A 412 -20.94 45.27 -5.55
C THR A 412 -20.55 46.64 -6.10
N GLN A 413 -19.37 46.76 -6.73
CA GLN A 413 -18.90 48.01 -7.34
C GLN A 413 -19.64 48.36 -8.65
N LEU A 414 -20.11 47.36 -9.42
CA LEU A 414 -20.91 47.57 -10.63
C LEU A 414 -22.36 47.95 -10.32
N ALA A 415 -22.90 47.52 -9.17
CA ALA A 415 -24.25 47.86 -8.73
C ALA A 415 -24.37 49.34 -8.32
N ASP A 416 -23.30 49.97 -7.84
CA ASP A 416 -23.27 51.39 -7.42
C ASP A 416 -23.42 52.35 -8.62
N HIS A 417 -24.66 52.83 -8.85
CA HIS A 417 -25.04 53.62 -10.04
C HIS A 417 -24.24 54.92 -10.19
N GLN A 418 -23.90 55.60 -9.08
CA GLN A 418 -23.13 56.86 -9.12
C GLN A 418 -21.69 56.66 -9.60
N LYS A 419 -21.09 55.49 -9.34
CA LYS A 419 -19.75 55.14 -9.82
C LYS A 419 -19.78 54.50 -11.20
N ALA A 420 -20.83 53.73 -11.51
CA ALA A 420 -21.02 53.04 -12.78
C ALA A 420 -21.18 54.02 -13.97
N GLU A 421 -21.77 55.19 -13.76
CA GLU A 421 -21.91 56.22 -14.81
C GLU A 421 -20.64 57.05 -15.04
N ARG A 422 -19.77 57.18 -14.03
CA ARG A 422 -18.59 58.08 -14.06
C ARG A 422 -17.31 57.43 -14.59
N LEU A 423 -17.20 56.11 -14.59
CA LEU A 423 -15.96 55.39 -14.90
C LEU A 423 -16.18 54.29 -15.94
N PRO A 424 -15.22 54.05 -16.86
CA PRO A 424 -15.32 52.94 -17.80
C PRO A 424 -15.30 51.61 -17.05
N ARG A 425 -16.13 50.65 -17.50
CA ARG A 425 -16.36 49.35 -16.84
C ARG A 425 -15.07 48.58 -16.52
N LEU A 426 -14.09 48.58 -17.42
CA LEU A 426 -12.80 47.92 -17.21
C LEU A 426 -12.03 48.51 -16.02
N HIS A 427 -12.14 49.82 -15.80
CA HIS A 427 -11.48 50.49 -14.67
C HIS A 427 -12.19 50.20 -13.35
N LEU A 428 -13.53 50.04 -13.37
CA LEU A 428 -14.30 49.60 -12.21
C LEU A 428 -13.91 48.17 -11.81
N ILE A 429 -13.86 47.24 -12.78
CA ILE A 429 -13.43 45.85 -12.54
C ILE A 429 -11.98 45.82 -12.01
N TYR A 430 -11.09 46.63 -12.58
CA TYR A 430 -9.71 46.77 -12.10
C TYR A 430 -9.63 47.22 -10.64
N ARG A 431 -10.36 48.30 -10.28
CA ARG A 431 -10.39 48.81 -8.90
C ARG A 431 -10.97 47.78 -7.94
N ALA A 432 -12.09 47.17 -8.30
CA ALA A 432 -12.74 46.13 -7.50
C ALA A 432 -11.82 44.93 -7.26
N SER A 433 -11.14 44.45 -8.29
CA SER A 433 -10.19 43.33 -8.17
C SER A 433 -8.96 43.70 -7.35
N ARG A 434 -8.42 44.92 -7.53
CA ARG A 434 -7.24 45.40 -6.79
C ARG A 434 -7.52 45.56 -5.30
N GLU A 435 -8.71 45.98 -4.92
CA GLU A 435 -9.12 46.19 -3.53
C GLU A 435 -9.06 44.89 -2.70
N VAL A 436 -9.47 43.77 -3.30
CA VAL A 436 -9.51 42.45 -2.64
C VAL A 436 -8.28 41.60 -2.90
N ALA A 437 -7.39 42.00 -3.80
CA ALA A 437 -6.22 41.20 -4.19
C ALA A 437 -5.31 40.84 -3.01
N VAL A 438 -5.03 41.79 -2.09
CA VAL A 438 -4.13 41.56 -0.95
C VAL A 438 -4.77 40.62 0.08
N PRO A 439 -6.01 40.84 0.56
CA PRO A 439 -6.68 39.90 1.47
C PRO A 439 -6.86 38.50 0.88
N VAL A 440 -7.25 38.39 -0.40
CA VAL A 440 -7.43 37.09 -1.07
C VAL A 440 -6.11 36.33 -1.20
N THR A 441 -5.04 37.01 -1.64
CA THR A 441 -3.73 36.36 -1.77
C THR A 441 -3.18 35.92 -0.43
N SER A 442 -3.26 36.78 0.59
CA SER A 442 -2.81 36.46 1.94
C SER A 442 -3.61 35.29 2.51
N GLY A 443 -4.92 35.27 2.27
CA GLY A 443 -5.82 34.19 2.66
C GLY A 443 -5.48 32.85 2.02
N ILE A 444 -5.28 32.80 0.70
CA ILE A 444 -4.91 31.56 0.01
C ILE A 444 -3.51 31.09 0.43
N LEU A 445 -2.56 32.01 0.63
CA LEU A 445 -1.22 31.66 1.13
C LEU A 445 -1.25 31.09 2.54
N ILE A 446 -2.12 31.59 3.42
CA ILE A 446 -2.34 31.02 4.75
C ILE A 446 -2.78 29.56 4.63
N ILE A 447 -3.75 29.27 3.75
CA ILE A 447 -4.20 27.89 3.53
C ILE A 447 -3.05 27.03 2.99
N ILE A 448 -2.28 27.49 1.99
CA ILE A 448 -1.12 26.76 1.47
C ILE A 448 -0.09 26.45 2.58
N ILE A 449 0.23 27.42 3.42
CA ILE A 449 1.19 27.26 4.52
C ILE A 449 0.69 26.34 5.62
N VAL A 450 -0.63 26.23 5.82
CA VAL A 450 -1.21 25.28 6.76
C VAL A 450 -1.00 23.83 6.31
N PHE A 451 -0.99 23.56 5.01
CA PHE A 451 -0.75 22.22 4.46
C PHE A 451 0.75 21.91 4.25
N LEU A 452 1.62 22.91 4.14
CA LEU A 452 3.05 22.70 3.88
C LEU A 452 3.75 21.79 4.93
N PRO A 453 3.43 21.89 6.24
CA PRO A 453 4.05 21.04 7.25
C PRO A 453 3.66 19.56 7.16
N LEU A 454 2.54 19.22 6.51
CA LEU A 454 2.20 17.81 6.23
C LEU A 454 3.19 17.16 5.28
N LEU A 455 3.90 17.93 4.45
CA LEU A 455 5.00 17.43 3.61
C LEU A 455 6.23 16.99 4.43
N THR A 456 6.25 17.26 5.74
CA THR A 456 7.32 16.83 6.64
C THR A 456 7.01 15.53 7.37
N LEU A 457 5.82 14.96 7.15
CA LEU A 457 5.49 13.60 7.56
C LEU A 457 6.41 12.61 6.82
N GLN A 458 6.85 11.58 7.52
CA GLN A 458 7.81 10.59 7.02
C GLN A 458 7.10 9.24 6.84
N GLY A 459 7.79 8.23 6.29
CA GLY A 459 7.28 6.86 6.25
C GLY A 459 5.92 6.72 5.56
N LEU A 460 5.06 5.84 6.08
CA LEU A 460 3.75 5.54 5.51
C LEU A 460 2.84 6.77 5.48
N GLU A 461 2.77 7.51 6.58
CA GLU A 461 1.94 8.71 6.70
C GLU A 461 2.36 9.79 5.69
N GLY A 462 3.67 9.97 5.46
CA GLY A 462 4.20 10.88 4.45
C GLY A 462 3.81 10.47 3.03
N LYS A 463 3.94 9.17 2.71
CA LYS A 463 3.57 8.63 1.38
C LYS A 463 2.08 8.73 1.09
N LEU A 464 1.23 8.57 2.09
CA LEU A 464 -0.23 8.67 1.95
C LEU A 464 -0.71 10.13 1.87
N PHE A 465 -0.24 11.01 2.76
CA PHE A 465 -0.77 12.37 2.89
C PHE A 465 0.04 13.44 2.15
N GLY A 466 1.30 13.18 1.79
CA GLY A 466 2.11 14.05 0.95
C GLY A 466 1.42 14.40 -0.38
N PRO A 467 0.94 13.40 -1.15
CA PRO A 467 0.17 13.65 -2.38
C PRO A 467 -1.09 14.49 -2.15
N VAL A 468 -1.82 14.28 -1.04
CA VAL A 468 -3.01 15.07 -0.67
C VAL A 468 -2.63 16.55 -0.52
N ALA A 469 -1.62 16.82 0.31
CA ALA A 469 -1.14 18.17 0.58
C ALA A 469 -0.61 18.86 -0.68
N MET A 470 0.20 18.17 -1.49
CA MET A 470 0.72 18.71 -2.75
C MET A 470 -0.40 19.05 -3.73
N THR A 471 -1.43 18.20 -3.83
CA THR A 471 -2.55 18.43 -4.73
C THR A 471 -3.35 19.67 -4.30
N ILE A 472 -3.59 19.85 -3.00
CA ILE A 472 -4.23 21.05 -2.45
C ILE A 472 -3.37 22.29 -2.72
N VAL A 473 -2.05 22.24 -2.50
CA VAL A 473 -1.15 23.36 -2.76
C VAL A 473 -1.15 23.75 -4.24
N PHE A 474 -1.12 22.77 -5.16
CA PHE A 474 -1.20 23.00 -6.60
C PHE A 474 -2.54 23.61 -7.01
N ALA A 475 -3.63 23.05 -6.49
CA ALA A 475 -4.99 23.53 -6.73
C ALA A 475 -5.15 24.99 -6.28
N LEU A 476 -4.75 25.31 -5.06
CA LEU A 476 -4.84 26.67 -4.50
C LEU A 476 -3.91 27.66 -5.20
N SER A 477 -2.69 27.23 -5.56
CA SER A 477 -1.75 28.06 -6.33
C SER A 477 -2.33 28.39 -7.71
N GLY A 478 -2.91 27.39 -8.38
CA GLY A 478 -3.63 27.57 -9.65
C GLY A 478 -4.82 28.50 -9.49
N SER A 479 -5.66 28.30 -8.48
CA SER A 479 -6.80 29.18 -8.19
C SER A 479 -6.37 30.62 -7.91
N LEU A 480 -5.30 30.85 -7.15
CA LEU A 480 -4.78 32.19 -6.89
C LEU A 480 -4.40 32.90 -8.20
N ILE A 481 -3.65 32.22 -9.08
CA ILE A 481 -3.25 32.77 -10.37
C ILE A 481 -4.50 33.09 -11.21
N LEU A 482 -5.44 32.15 -11.29
CA LEU A 482 -6.68 32.30 -12.07
C LEU A 482 -7.57 33.43 -11.52
N SER A 483 -7.70 33.55 -10.20
CA SER A 483 -8.52 34.56 -9.52
C SER A 483 -8.04 35.99 -9.78
N LEU A 484 -6.73 36.20 -9.95
CA LEU A 484 -6.14 37.51 -10.23
C LEU A 484 -5.99 37.83 -11.73
N THR A 485 -6.11 36.84 -12.61
CA THR A 485 -5.88 36.99 -14.06
C THR A 485 -7.12 36.69 -14.88
N VAL A 486 -7.56 35.43 -14.91
CA VAL A 486 -8.63 34.92 -15.76
C VAL A 486 -10.00 35.40 -15.27
N ILE A 487 -10.26 35.38 -13.96
CA ILE A 487 -11.57 35.74 -13.41
C ILE A 487 -11.96 37.21 -13.71
N PRO A 488 -11.09 38.22 -13.51
CA PRO A 488 -11.40 39.60 -13.90
C PRO A 488 -11.69 39.75 -15.40
N VAL A 489 -11.00 38.97 -16.25
CA VAL A 489 -11.23 38.98 -17.70
C VAL A 489 -12.58 38.35 -18.05
N LEU A 490 -12.91 37.19 -17.49
CA LEU A 490 -14.20 36.54 -17.69
C LEU A 490 -15.36 37.39 -17.16
N ALA A 491 -15.19 38.01 -15.98
CA ALA A 491 -16.14 38.96 -15.42
C ALA A 491 -16.39 40.14 -16.38
N SER A 492 -15.35 40.65 -17.05
CA SER A 492 -15.50 41.74 -18.03
C SER A 492 -16.27 41.37 -19.30
N LEU A 493 -16.34 40.08 -19.63
CA LEU A 493 -17.03 39.56 -20.82
C LEU A 493 -18.48 39.13 -20.50
N LEU A 494 -18.68 38.51 -19.33
CA LEU A 494 -19.94 37.86 -18.96
C LEU A 494 -20.87 38.79 -18.14
N LEU A 495 -20.34 39.68 -17.30
CA LEU A 495 -21.16 40.58 -16.46
C LEU A 495 -21.52 41.86 -17.24
N LYS A 496 -22.82 42.08 -17.52
CA LYS A 496 -23.32 43.19 -18.35
C LYS A 496 -24.14 44.24 -17.59
N GLN A 497 -25.28 43.84 -17.02
CA GLN A 497 -26.16 44.65 -16.18
C GLN A 497 -26.46 43.82 -14.93
N VAL A 498 -26.18 44.36 -13.75
CA VAL A 498 -26.32 43.66 -12.48
C VAL A 498 -27.43 44.33 -11.69
N SER A 499 -28.41 43.54 -11.24
CA SER A 499 -29.52 44.06 -10.42
C SER A 499 -29.00 44.55 -9.06
N HIS A 500 -29.61 45.62 -8.54
CA HIS A 500 -29.29 46.18 -7.22
C HIS A 500 -29.90 45.37 -6.07
N GLU A 501 -30.81 44.44 -6.38
CA GLU A 501 -31.52 43.66 -5.37
C GLU A 501 -30.64 42.57 -4.76
N GLU A 502 -30.49 42.60 -3.43
CA GLU A 502 -29.91 41.48 -2.70
C GLU A 502 -30.69 40.19 -2.98
N PRO A 503 -30.01 39.06 -3.29
CA PRO A 503 -30.69 37.82 -3.56
C PRO A 503 -31.52 37.34 -2.36
N TRP A 504 -32.57 36.57 -2.65
CA TRP A 504 -33.56 36.15 -1.65
C TRP A 504 -32.95 35.48 -0.40
N LEU A 505 -31.97 34.58 -0.58
CA LEU A 505 -31.37 33.83 0.51
C LEU A 505 -30.52 34.73 1.45
N PRO A 506 -29.51 35.49 0.96
CA PRO A 506 -28.81 36.49 1.75
C PRO A 506 -29.72 37.49 2.45
N ARG A 507 -30.78 37.98 1.78
CA ARG A 507 -31.72 38.95 2.33
C ARG A 507 -32.44 38.39 3.57
N LYS A 508 -32.92 37.14 3.51
CA LYS A 508 -33.53 36.47 4.66
C LYS A 508 -32.54 36.22 5.78
N LEU A 509 -31.33 35.76 5.46
CA LEU A 509 -30.28 35.51 6.45
C LEU A 509 -29.89 36.80 7.19
N LEU A 510 -29.80 37.92 6.48
CA LEU A 510 -29.50 39.23 7.07
C LEU A 510 -30.59 39.71 8.03
N GLN A 511 -31.88 39.50 7.68
CA GLN A 511 -33.00 39.84 8.56
C GLN A 511 -32.97 39.10 9.90
N TRP A 512 -32.44 37.87 9.91
CA TRP A 512 -32.31 37.05 11.11
C TRP A 512 -31.01 37.36 11.87
N TYR A 513 -29.93 37.62 11.13
CA TYR A 513 -28.62 37.85 11.72
C TYR A 513 -28.51 39.19 12.46
N LEU A 514 -29.01 40.29 11.90
CA LEU A 514 -28.90 41.61 12.53
C LEU A 514 -29.51 41.71 13.95
N PRO A 515 -30.73 41.20 14.22
CA PRO A 515 -31.28 41.22 15.58
C PRO A 515 -30.50 40.30 16.54
N VAL A 516 -30.04 39.15 16.06
CA VAL A 516 -29.20 38.23 16.86
C VAL A 516 -27.86 38.90 17.21
N LEU A 517 -27.20 39.53 16.24
CA LEU A 517 -25.96 40.27 16.46
C LEU A 517 -26.14 41.40 17.47
N ALA A 518 -27.22 42.19 17.34
CA ALA A 518 -27.53 43.27 18.28
C ALA A 518 -27.73 42.75 19.71
N TRP A 519 -28.44 41.63 19.87
CA TRP A 519 -28.61 40.98 21.17
C TRP A 519 -27.30 40.47 21.75
N CYS A 520 -26.46 39.84 20.91
CA CYS A 520 -25.13 39.33 21.30
C CYS A 520 -24.18 40.45 21.73
N LEU A 521 -24.17 41.59 21.02
CA LEU A 521 -23.39 42.76 21.39
C LEU A 521 -23.82 43.33 22.75
N ALA A 522 -25.12 43.39 23.02
CA ALA A 522 -25.67 43.87 24.30
C ALA A 522 -25.43 42.87 25.46
N ASN A 523 -25.30 41.57 25.17
CA ASN A 523 -25.13 40.50 26.17
C ASN A 523 -23.77 39.79 26.06
N SER A 524 -22.72 40.50 25.66
CA SER A 524 -21.39 39.94 25.34
C SER A 524 -20.83 38.98 26.40
N LYS A 525 -20.99 39.29 27.69
CA LYS A 525 -20.57 38.42 28.81
C LYS A 525 -21.24 37.03 28.79
N LYS A 526 -22.53 36.95 28.45
CA LYS A 526 -23.26 35.67 28.37
C LYS A 526 -22.80 34.85 27.17
N VAL A 527 -22.52 35.50 26.05
CA VAL A 527 -22.02 34.86 24.82
C VAL A 527 -20.61 34.28 25.05
N PHE A 528 -19.71 35.04 25.69
CA PHE A 528 -18.39 34.54 26.07
C PHE A 528 -18.46 33.37 27.05
N MET A 529 -19.36 33.43 28.04
CA MET A 529 -19.58 32.32 28.97
C MET A 529 -20.06 31.07 28.23
N GLY A 530 -21.03 31.20 27.31
CA GLY A 530 -21.52 30.10 26.49
C GLY A 530 -20.44 29.47 25.60
N ALA A 531 -19.64 30.31 24.93
CA ALA A 531 -18.51 29.86 24.12
C ALA A 531 -17.43 29.17 24.97
N GLY A 532 -17.14 29.73 26.16
CA GLY A 532 -16.21 29.14 27.12
C GLY A 532 -16.70 27.78 27.65
N THR A 533 -17.99 27.63 27.94
CA THR A 533 -18.57 26.34 28.34
C THR A 533 -18.54 25.32 27.21
N MET A 534 -18.81 25.73 25.96
CA MET A 534 -18.70 24.85 24.80
C MET A 534 -17.26 24.40 24.58
N LEU A 535 -16.29 25.30 24.77
CA LEU A 535 -14.87 24.97 24.67
C LEU A 535 -14.47 23.98 25.78
N ALA A 536 -14.84 24.23 27.03
CA ALA A 536 -14.57 23.30 28.13
C ALA A 536 -15.22 21.92 27.93
N ALA A 537 -16.47 21.89 27.44
CA ALA A 537 -17.16 20.66 27.08
C ALA A 537 -16.44 19.92 25.94
N SER A 538 -15.96 20.64 24.91
CA SER A 538 -15.18 20.04 23.82
C SER A 538 -13.88 19.42 24.30
N VAL A 539 -13.18 20.03 25.27
CA VAL A 539 -11.97 19.44 25.88
C VAL A 539 -12.31 18.15 26.62
N LEU A 540 -13.44 18.10 27.35
CA LEU A 540 -13.89 16.90 28.04
C LEU A 540 -14.28 15.79 27.04
N VAL A 541 -15.03 16.12 25.99
CA VAL A 541 -15.41 15.18 24.93
C VAL A 541 -14.18 14.67 24.18
N PHE A 542 -13.18 15.54 23.93
CA PHE A 542 -11.93 15.14 23.28
C PHE A 542 -11.20 14.02 24.02
N THR A 543 -11.24 14.00 25.36
CA THR A 543 -10.65 12.91 26.17
C THR A 543 -11.38 11.57 26.04
N GLN A 544 -12.58 11.55 25.46
CA GLN A 544 -13.36 10.33 25.23
C GLN A 544 -13.20 9.76 23.81
N ILE A 545 -12.55 10.50 22.90
CA ILE A 545 -12.34 10.06 21.52
C ILE A 545 -11.09 9.18 21.47
N GLY A 546 -11.26 7.93 21.03
CA GLY A 546 -10.15 7.00 20.81
C GLY A 546 -9.20 7.45 19.70
N SER A 547 -7.98 6.93 19.69
CA SER A 547 -6.99 7.19 18.64
C SER A 547 -6.65 5.94 17.83
N THR A 548 -6.53 6.10 16.52
CA THR A 548 -6.07 5.07 15.58
C THR A 548 -5.13 5.67 14.54
N PHE A 549 -4.37 4.86 13.80
CA PHE A 549 -3.52 5.38 12.72
C PHE A 549 -4.38 5.85 11.54
N MET A 550 -5.13 4.93 10.92
CA MET A 550 -6.06 5.20 9.84
C MET A 550 -7.17 4.13 9.80
N PRO A 551 -8.37 4.46 9.30
CA PRO A 551 -9.38 3.45 9.00
C PRO A 551 -8.90 2.47 7.92
N THR A 552 -9.35 1.22 8.01
CA THR A 552 -9.11 0.22 6.97
C THR A 552 -9.96 0.53 5.73
N MET A 553 -9.37 0.43 4.55
CA MET A 553 -10.09 0.63 3.29
C MET A 553 -10.72 -0.69 2.85
N ASP A 554 -11.97 -0.66 2.38
CA ASP A 554 -12.59 -1.85 1.79
C ASP A 554 -12.11 -2.05 0.34
N GLU A 555 -11.39 -3.14 0.11
CA GLU A 555 -10.91 -3.57 -1.20
C GLU A 555 -11.93 -4.41 -1.99
N GLY A 556 -13.02 -4.81 -1.34
CA GLY A 556 -14.01 -5.74 -1.86
C GLY A 556 -13.70 -7.18 -1.46
N ASP A 557 -12.57 -7.73 -1.91
CA ASP A 557 -12.23 -9.14 -1.68
C ASP A 557 -11.75 -9.39 -0.23
N ILE A 558 -11.80 -10.66 0.20
CA ILE A 558 -11.35 -11.12 1.53
C ILE A 558 -10.27 -12.17 1.34
N ILE A 559 -9.22 -12.10 2.16
CA ILE A 559 -8.27 -13.20 2.32
C ILE A 559 -8.50 -13.84 3.69
N VAL A 560 -8.69 -15.15 3.71
CA VAL A 560 -8.65 -15.98 4.91
C VAL A 560 -7.29 -16.63 4.99
N GLN A 561 -6.53 -16.28 6.01
CA GLN A 561 -5.23 -16.88 6.28
C GLN A 561 -5.46 -18.11 7.14
N LEU A 562 -4.89 -19.24 6.75
CA LEU A 562 -5.01 -20.51 7.46
C LEU A 562 -3.62 -20.93 7.93
N GLU A 563 -3.52 -21.30 9.20
CA GLU A 563 -2.33 -21.91 9.78
C GLU A 563 -2.69 -23.29 10.34
N LYS A 564 -1.98 -24.30 9.85
CA LYS A 564 -2.18 -25.72 10.17
C LYS A 564 -1.07 -26.20 11.10
N LEU A 565 -1.11 -27.47 11.48
CA LEU A 565 -0.01 -28.13 12.18
C LEU A 565 1.31 -27.95 11.42
N PRO A 566 2.39 -27.48 12.06
CA PRO A 566 3.68 -27.28 11.40
C PRO A 566 4.18 -28.49 10.60
N SER A 567 4.08 -29.69 11.19
CA SER A 567 4.55 -30.95 10.60
C SER A 567 3.67 -31.51 9.46
N ILE A 568 2.67 -30.76 8.99
CA ILE A 568 1.77 -31.23 7.93
C ILE A 568 2.52 -31.36 6.59
N ASN A 569 2.26 -32.43 5.85
CA ASN A 569 2.78 -32.57 4.49
C ASN A 569 1.91 -31.81 3.48
N LEU A 570 2.47 -31.52 2.29
CA LEU A 570 1.79 -30.73 1.27
C LEU A 570 0.47 -31.36 0.78
N LEU A 571 0.39 -32.68 0.64
CA LEU A 571 -0.82 -33.35 0.13
C LEU A 571 -1.99 -33.22 1.10
N ASP A 572 -1.75 -33.48 2.38
CA ASP A 572 -2.76 -33.32 3.44
C ASP A 572 -3.13 -31.85 3.63
N SER A 573 -2.16 -30.95 3.48
CA SER A 573 -2.39 -29.51 3.54
C SER A 573 -3.32 -29.03 2.44
N VAL A 574 -3.11 -29.46 1.19
CA VAL A 574 -3.99 -29.17 0.04
C VAL A 574 -5.36 -29.82 0.21
N ALA A 575 -5.43 -31.04 0.73
CA ALA A 575 -6.70 -31.73 0.97
C ALA A 575 -7.54 -31.00 2.04
N LEU A 576 -6.89 -30.47 3.07
CA LEU A 576 -7.54 -29.67 4.10
C LEU A 576 -8.03 -28.33 3.54
N ASP A 577 -7.24 -27.66 2.70
CA ASP A 577 -7.67 -26.45 1.99
C ASP A 577 -8.89 -26.72 1.11
N GLY A 578 -8.89 -27.83 0.38
CA GLY A 578 -10.05 -28.24 -0.42
C GLY A 578 -11.33 -28.47 0.40
N ARG A 579 -11.22 -28.93 1.66
CA ARG A 579 -12.36 -29.05 2.57
C ARG A 579 -12.86 -27.68 3.03
N VAL A 580 -11.95 -26.78 3.40
CA VAL A 580 -12.29 -25.40 3.77
C VAL A 580 -12.99 -24.69 2.60
N GLN A 581 -12.47 -24.82 1.38
CA GLN A 581 -13.07 -24.27 0.17
C GLN A 581 -14.51 -24.74 -0.05
N LYS A 582 -14.76 -26.05 0.07
CA LYS A 582 -16.11 -26.62 -0.06
C LYS A 582 -17.04 -26.11 1.03
N ASN A 583 -16.59 -26.14 2.29
CA ASN A 583 -17.40 -25.68 3.41
C ASN A 583 -17.83 -24.22 3.24
N ILE A 584 -16.92 -23.34 2.80
CA ILE A 584 -17.22 -21.93 2.55
C ILE A 584 -18.21 -21.79 1.38
N LEU A 585 -17.94 -22.44 0.24
CA LEU A 585 -18.80 -22.35 -0.95
C LEU A 585 -20.21 -22.92 -0.73
N GLU A 586 -20.36 -23.93 0.12
CA GLU A 586 -21.66 -24.54 0.45
C GLU A 586 -22.52 -23.63 1.36
N HIS A 587 -21.90 -22.90 2.29
CA HIS A 587 -22.63 -22.14 3.32
C HIS A 587 -22.69 -20.63 3.04
N ILE A 588 -21.77 -20.09 2.24
CA ILE A 588 -21.65 -18.65 1.93
C ILE A 588 -21.86 -18.42 0.42
N PRO A 589 -23.12 -18.24 -0.04
CA PRO A 589 -23.44 -17.97 -1.44
C PRO A 589 -22.89 -16.63 -1.95
N GLU A 590 -22.47 -15.72 -1.08
CA GLU A 590 -21.81 -14.45 -1.43
C GLU A 590 -20.43 -14.66 -2.08
N VAL A 591 -19.77 -15.79 -1.84
CA VAL A 591 -18.47 -16.12 -2.42
C VAL A 591 -18.66 -16.71 -3.83
N GLN A 592 -17.98 -16.14 -4.81
CA GLN A 592 -18.01 -16.60 -6.21
C GLN A 592 -17.02 -17.73 -6.46
N THR A 593 -15.77 -17.54 -6.04
CA THR A 593 -14.68 -18.51 -6.21
C THR A 593 -13.74 -18.42 -5.01
N VAL A 594 -13.11 -19.55 -4.69
CA VAL A 594 -12.09 -19.64 -3.66
C VAL A 594 -10.80 -20.19 -4.25
N VAL A 595 -9.69 -19.47 -4.05
CA VAL A 595 -8.35 -19.91 -4.47
C VAL A 595 -7.43 -19.91 -3.26
N SER A 596 -6.88 -21.08 -2.92
CA SER A 596 -5.94 -21.22 -1.79
C SER A 596 -4.54 -21.45 -2.31
N ARG A 597 -3.58 -20.64 -1.83
CA ARG A 597 -2.15 -20.77 -2.12
C ARG A 597 -1.47 -21.27 -0.85
N VAL A 598 -0.88 -22.46 -0.91
CA VAL A 598 -0.19 -23.08 0.22
C VAL A 598 1.30 -23.19 -0.09
N GLY A 599 2.15 -22.90 0.90
CA GLY A 599 3.60 -23.00 0.75
C GLY A 599 4.22 -21.96 -0.19
N THR A 600 5.51 -22.14 -0.49
CA THR A 600 6.36 -21.15 -1.16
C THR A 600 6.15 -21.10 -2.67
N ASP A 601 6.33 -19.91 -3.24
CA ASP A 601 6.21 -19.64 -4.68
C ASP A 601 7.46 -19.94 -5.52
N GLU A 602 7.23 -20.08 -6.83
CA GLU A 602 8.18 -19.89 -7.96
C GLU A 602 9.47 -19.13 -7.68
N LEU A 603 9.29 -17.87 -7.33
CA LEU A 603 10.37 -16.90 -7.22
C LEU A 603 10.93 -16.85 -5.80
N GLY A 604 10.20 -17.38 -4.82
CA GLY A 604 10.50 -17.27 -3.39
C GLY A 604 10.22 -15.88 -2.81
N LEU A 605 9.38 -15.09 -3.48
CA LEU A 605 8.98 -13.76 -3.01
C LEU A 605 8.13 -13.84 -1.75
N ASP A 606 7.44 -14.96 -1.56
CA ASP A 606 6.59 -15.26 -0.41
C ASP A 606 6.92 -16.66 0.12
N PRO A 607 7.98 -16.80 0.96
CA PRO A 607 8.43 -18.08 1.47
C PRO A 607 7.47 -18.61 2.56
N MET A 608 6.25 -18.99 2.19
CA MET A 608 5.29 -19.60 3.10
C MET A 608 5.66 -21.06 3.39
N SER A 609 5.39 -21.51 4.62
CA SER A 609 5.61 -22.91 5.00
C SER A 609 4.45 -23.79 4.50
N LEU A 610 4.61 -25.11 4.50
CA LEU A 610 3.57 -26.04 4.02
C LEU A 610 2.29 -26.03 4.88
N ASN A 611 2.37 -25.49 6.10
CA ASN A 611 1.26 -25.29 7.01
C ASN A 611 0.58 -23.91 6.88
N ASP A 612 1.18 -22.98 6.14
CA ASP A 612 0.64 -21.65 5.88
C ASP A 612 -0.14 -21.66 4.56
N THR A 613 -1.38 -21.16 4.57
CA THR A 613 -2.20 -20.99 3.35
C THR A 613 -2.86 -19.61 3.33
N ASP A 614 -2.72 -18.90 2.21
CA ASP A 614 -3.53 -17.71 1.90
C ASP A 614 -4.70 -18.10 1.01
N THR A 615 -5.93 -17.95 1.51
CA THR A 615 -7.17 -18.29 0.79
C THR A 615 -7.89 -17.04 0.33
N PHE A 616 -7.90 -16.79 -0.98
CA PHE A 616 -8.58 -15.68 -1.64
C PHE A 616 -10.05 -16.02 -1.83
N LEU A 617 -10.93 -15.27 -1.17
CA LEU A 617 -12.37 -15.32 -1.35
C LEU A 617 -12.78 -14.18 -2.28
N ILE A 618 -13.08 -14.53 -3.54
CA ILE A 618 -13.57 -13.57 -4.52
C ILE A 618 -15.08 -13.44 -4.34
N LEU A 619 -15.53 -12.23 -4.00
CA LEU A 619 -16.92 -11.99 -3.64
C LEU A 619 -17.74 -11.58 -4.86
N LYS A 620 -19.02 -11.97 -4.86
CA LYS A 620 -20.01 -11.45 -5.81
C LYS A 620 -20.19 -9.94 -5.62
N PRO A 621 -20.75 -9.23 -6.61
CA PRO A 621 -21.13 -7.83 -6.42
C PRO A 621 -22.00 -7.65 -5.16
N LYS A 622 -21.75 -6.59 -4.38
CA LYS A 622 -22.45 -6.31 -3.11
C LYS A 622 -23.98 -6.31 -3.21
N ALA A 623 -24.53 -5.98 -4.39
CA ALA A 623 -25.97 -6.01 -4.64
C ALA A 623 -26.60 -7.41 -4.57
N GLU A 624 -25.80 -8.47 -4.65
CA GLU A 624 -26.23 -9.87 -4.59
C GLU A 624 -26.06 -10.48 -3.17
N TRP A 625 -25.62 -9.69 -2.19
CA TRP A 625 -25.35 -10.18 -0.84
C TRP A 625 -26.63 -10.27 0.00
N ARG A 626 -26.72 -11.28 0.88
CA ARG A 626 -27.82 -11.35 1.87
C ARG A 626 -27.62 -10.38 3.03
N MET A 627 -26.37 -9.98 3.30
CA MET A 627 -25.99 -9.09 4.40
C MET A 627 -25.60 -7.71 3.90
N GLU A 628 -25.84 -6.67 4.70
CA GLU A 628 -25.58 -5.27 4.30
C GLU A 628 -24.10 -4.87 4.42
N THR A 629 -23.37 -5.50 5.34
CA THR A 629 -22.00 -5.11 5.72
C THR A 629 -21.01 -6.26 5.52
N LYS A 630 -19.76 -5.90 5.22
CA LYS A 630 -18.66 -6.87 5.03
C LYS A 630 -18.26 -7.50 6.35
N GLU A 631 -18.36 -6.74 7.43
CA GLU A 631 -18.08 -7.17 8.80
C GLU A 631 -19.03 -8.30 9.22
N ALA A 632 -20.32 -8.20 8.86
CA ALA A 632 -21.28 -9.27 9.11
C ALA A 632 -20.96 -10.54 8.30
N LEU A 633 -20.49 -10.39 7.06
CA LEU A 633 -20.05 -11.50 6.22
C LEU A 633 -18.81 -12.19 6.80
N ILE A 634 -17.80 -11.42 7.25
CA ILE A 634 -16.60 -11.95 7.91
C ILE A 634 -17.01 -12.76 9.14
N GLU A 635 -17.98 -12.28 9.91
CA GLU A 635 -18.39 -12.96 11.13
C GLU A 635 -19.21 -14.24 10.88
N GLU A 636 -19.95 -14.31 9.78
CA GLU A 636 -20.54 -15.58 9.32
C GLU A 636 -19.46 -16.57 8.85
N ILE A 637 -18.42 -16.09 8.15
CA ILE A 637 -17.28 -16.94 7.77
C ILE A 637 -16.56 -17.43 9.04
N ARG A 638 -16.36 -16.56 10.04
CA ARG A 638 -15.74 -16.91 11.33
C ARG A 638 -16.47 -18.07 12.02
N LYS A 639 -17.80 -18.02 12.08
CA LYS A 639 -18.61 -19.13 12.65
C LYS A 639 -18.39 -20.46 11.94
N ILE A 640 -18.25 -20.46 10.61
CA ILE A 640 -17.98 -21.68 9.84
C ILE A 640 -16.56 -22.20 10.14
N MET A 641 -15.60 -21.28 10.21
CA MET A 641 -14.20 -21.60 10.45
C MET A 641 -13.96 -22.13 11.89
N ASP A 642 -14.67 -21.62 12.89
CA ASP A 642 -14.61 -22.11 14.28
C ASP A 642 -15.01 -23.59 14.43
N HIS A 643 -15.79 -24.13 13.48
CA HIS A 643 -16.16 -25.53 13.42
C HIS A 643 -15.18 -26.41 12.64
N THR A 644 -14.10 -25.85 12.09
CA THR A 644 -13.08 -26.59 11.34
C THR A 644 -11.91 -26.97 12.26
N PRO A 645 -11.80 -28.23 12.71
CA PRO A 645 -10.79 -28.61 13.70
C PRO A 645 -9.38 -28.59 13.09
N GLY A 646 -8.39 -28.17 13.90
CA GLY A 646 -6.98 -28.26 13.56
C GLY A 646 -6.44 -27.14 12.65
N ILE A 647 -7.18 -26.03 12.53
CA ILE A 647 -6.76 -24.85 11.74
C ILE A 647 -6.95 -23.60 12.61
N ALA A 648 -5.90 -22.78 12.71
CA ALA A 648 -6.02 -21.40 13.16
C ALA A 648 -6.25 -20.51 11.93
N PHE A 649 -7.02 -19.43 12.08
CA PHE A 649 -7.34 -18.56 10.95
C PHE A 649 -7.39 -17.08 11.34
N GLY A 650 -7.22 -16.22 10.33
CA GLY A 650 -7.36 -14.77 10.45
C GLY A 650 -7.85 -14.15 9.15
N PHE A 651 -8.43 -12.95 9.24
CA PHE A 651 -9.00 -12.23 8.10
C PHE A 651 -8.17 -11.01 7.73
N THR A 652 -8.06 -10.74 6.44
CA THR A 652 -7.39 -9.55 5.89
C THR A 652 -7.83 -9.33 4.44
N GLN A 653 -7.17 -8.42 3.74
CA GLN A 653 -7.43 -8.05 2.36
C GLN A 653 -6.12 -8.00 1.57
N PRO A 654 -6.13 -8.15 0.23
CA PRO A 654 -4.92 -8.26 -0.58
C PRO A 654 -3.89 -7.13 -0.38
N ILE A 655 -4.29 -5.87 -0.48
CA ILE A 655 -3.39 -4.72 -0.35
C ILE A 655 -3.04 -4.50 1.12
N GLU A 656 -4.02 -4.54 2.03
CA GLU A 656 -3.82 -4.41 3.47
C GLU A 656 -2.79 -5.41 4.01
N MET A 657 -2.88 -6.67 3.58
CA MET A 657 -1.93 -7.73 3.89
C MET A 657 -0.52 -7.35 3.46
N ARG A 658 -0.35 -6.98 2.18
CA ARG A 658 0.97 -6.65 1.62
C ARG A 658 1.56 -5.38 2.21
N VAL A 659 0.75 -4.36 2.53
CA VAL A 659 1.21 -3.15 3.24
C VAL A 659 1.70 -3.50 4.64
N SER A 660 0.96 -4.33 5.37
CA SER A 660 1.30 -4.72 6.76
C SER A 660 2.60 -5.52 6.83
N GLU A 661 2.74 -6.52 5.96
CA GLU A 661 3.95 -7.34 5.81
C GLU A 661 5.16 -6.49 5.44
N MET A 662 4.99 -5.58 4.48
CA MET A 662 6.07 -4.68 4.04
C MET A 662 6.58 -3.81 5.19
N LEU A 663 5.70 -3.21 5.99
CA LEU A 663 6.09 -2.22 6.99
C LEU A 663 6.65 -2.84 8.26
N THR A 664 6.01 -3.89 8.77
CA THR A 664 6.34 -4.41 10.10
C THR A 664 7.03 -5.77 10.04
N GLY A 665 7.09 -6.39 8.85
CA GLY A 665 7.51 -7.78 8.64
C GLY A 665 6.45 -8.80 9.03
N THR A 666 5.33 -8.33 9.60
CA THR A 666 4.36 -9.18 10.29
C THR A 666 2.96 -8.60 10.09
N ARG A 667 1.92 -9.34 10.47
CA ARG A 667 0.52 -8.97 10.21
C ARG A 667 -0.13 -8.47 11.52
N GLY A 668 -1.07 -7.53 11.45
CA GLY A 668 -1.90 -7.09 12.58
C GLY A 668 -1.67 -5.65 13.07
N ASP A 669 -2.64 -5.11 13.83
CA ASP A 669 -2.62 -3.73 14.32
C ASP A 669 -1.45 -3.46 15.28
N VAL A 670 -1.16 -4.44 16.14
CA VAL A 670 -0.04 -4.44 17.09
C VAL A 670 0.83 -5.66 16.83
N ALA A 671 2.12 -5.40 16.63
CA ALA A 671 3.14 -6.44 16.46
C ALA A 671 4.15 -6.34 17.60
N ILE A 672 4.13 -7.29 18.53
CA ILE A 672 5.04 -7.33 19.67
C ILE A 672 6.21 -8.22 19.28
N LYS A 673 7.38 -7.62 19.05
CA LYS A 673 8.61 -8.31 18.69
C LYS A 673 9.39 -8.63 19.95
N LEU A 674 9.64 -9.90 20.20
CA LEU A 674 10.50 -10.37 21.27
C LEU A 674 11.84 -10.80 20.66
N PHE A 675 12.92 -10.10 21.02
CA PHE A 675 14.27 -10.37 20.54
C PHE A 675 15.06 -11.20 21.55
N GLY A 676 15.93 -12.08 21.07
CA GLY A 676 16.75 -12.96 21.90
C GLY A 676 17.60 -13.92 21.06
N ALA A 677 18.64 -14.52 21.66
CA ALA A 677 19.52 -15.45 20.95
C ALA A 677 18.98 -16.90 20.90
N ASP A 678 18.26 -17.30 21.95
CA ASP A 678 17.77 -18.66 22.17
C ASP A 678 16.30 -18.80 21.73
N LEU A 679 16.04 -19.69 20.76
CA LEU A 679 14.73 -19.84 20.13
C LEU A 679 13.69 -20.46 21.07
N ASP A 680 14.08 -21.45 21.88
CA ASP A 680 13.18 -22.12 22.82
C ASP A 680 12.67 -21.13 23.89
N THR A 681 13.58 -20.32 24.45
CA THR A 681 13.21 -19.26 25.39
C THR A 681 12.33 -18.21 24.71
N LEU A 682 12.60 -17.85 23.45
CA LEU A 682 11.76 -16.92 22.69
C LEU A 682 10.33 -17.45 22.55
N ASN A 683 10.15 -18.70 22.11
CA ASN A 683 8.85 -19.32 21.90
C ASN A 683 8.06 -19.39 23.21
N HIS A 684 8.68 -19.90 24.28
CA HIS A 684 8.00 -20.03 25.57
C HIS A 684 7.58 -18.67 26.16
N LYS A 685 8.40 -17.63 25.96
CA LYS A 685 8.06 -16.27 26.39
C LYS A 685 7.01 -15.63 25.49
N ALA A 686 7.01 -15.93 24.20
CA ALA A 686 5.98 -15.47 23.27
C ALA A 686 4.60 -16.02 23.63
N GLU A 687 4.49 -17.31 23.98
CA GLU A 687 3.24 -17.93 24.46
C GLU A 687 2.75 -17.29 25.78
N GLN A 688 3.68 -16.96 26.70
CA GLN A 688 3.33 -16.24 27.93
C GLN A 688 2.78 -14.84 27.62
N ILE A 689 3.39 -14.12 26.67
CA ILE A 689 2.92 -12.80 26.23
C ILE A 689 1.54 -12.93 25.56
N GLU A 690 1.36 -13.90 24.66
CA GLU A 690 0.08 -14.19 24.00
C GLU A 690 -1.04 -14.43 25.03
N ALA A 691 -0.79 -15.27 26.03
CA ALA A 691 -1.75 -15.57 27.10
C ALA A 691 -2.13 -14.33 27.91
N VAL A 692 -1.16 -13.42 28.17
CA VAL A 692 -1.43 -12.15 28.86
C VAL A 692 -2.30 -11.24 27.99
N LEU A 693 -1.99 -11.10 26.70
CA LEU A 693 -2.73 -10.24 25.77
C LEU A 693 -4.19 -10.67 25.60
N LYS A 694 -4.46 -11.98 25.55
CA LYS A 694 -5.83 -12.52 25.50
C LYS A 694 -6.70 -12.13 26.70
N THR A 695 -6.09 -11.70 27.82
CA THR A 695 -6.85 -11.22 29.00
C THR A 695 -7.23 -9.75 28.91
N ILE A 696 -6.68 -8.99 27.96
CA ILE A 696 -6.88 -7.55 27.84
C ILE A 696 -8.15 -7.30 27.00
N PRO A 697 -9.11 -6.50 27.50
CA PRO A 697 -10.30 -6.15 26.72
C PRO A 697 -9.93 -5.50 25.39
N GLY A 698 -10.61 -5.89 24.30
CA GLY A 698 -10.39 -5.38 22.95
C GLY A 698 -9.26 -6.04 22.17
N ALA A 699 -8.56 -7.03 22.75
CA ALA A 699 -7.66 -7.88 21.99
C ALA A 699 -8.48 -8.86 21.13
N SER A 700 -8.37 -8.76 19.80
CA SER A 700 -8.92 -9.73 18.85
C SER A 700 -7.80 -10.42 18.08
N ASP A 701 -8.06 -11.64 17.62
CA ASP A 701 -7.14 -12.44 16.81
C ASP A 701 -5.69 -12.50 17.37
N VAL A 702 -5.56 -12.58 18.70
CA VAL A 702 -4.25 -12.65 19.38
C VAL A 702 -3.61 -13.99 19.10
N PHE A 703 -2.46 -13.96 18.45
CA PHE A 703 -1.78 -15.17 18.01
C PHE A 703 -0.28 -14.94 17.83
N THR A 704 0.52 -15.96 18.16
CA THR A 704 1.93 -16.04 17.79
C THR A 704 2.16 -17.31 16.99
N ARG A 705 2.98 -17.21 15.93
CA ARG A 705 3.28 -18.37 15.07
C ARG A 705 3.98 -19.43 15.92
N LYS A 706 3.47 -20.66 15.86
CA LYS A 706 4.16 -21.78 16.50
C LYS A 706 5.39 -22.14 15.70
N ASN A 707 6.55 -21.86 16.26
CA ASN A 707 7.82 -22.16 15.64
C ASN A 707 8.39 -23.53 16.07
N GLU A 708 7.65 -24.30 16.86
CA GLU A 708 7.99 -25.63 17.35
C GLU A 708 7.04 -26.68 16.73
N GLY A 709 7.35 -27.96 16.89
CA GLY A 709 6.52 -29.07 16.41
C GLY A 709 6.93 -29.64 15.06
N MET A 710 7.94 -29.07 14.38
CA MET A 710 8.46 -29.66 13.15
C MET A 710 9.26 -30.92 13.46
N GLN A 711 8.86 -32.02 12.85
CA GLN A 711 9.53 -33.31 13.02
C GLN A 711 10.64 -33.46 11.98
N PHE A 712 11.88 -33.52 12.46
CA PHE A 712 13.06 -33.84 11.66
C PHE A 712 13.47 -35.29 11.88
N LEU A 713 13.95 -35.93 10.83
CA LEU A 713 14.64 -37.22 10.95
C LEU A 713 16.14 -36.94 11.01
N GLN A 714 16.68 -36.77 12.22
CA GLN A 714 18.08 -36.47 12.42
C GLN A 714 18.94 -37.72 12.20
N LEU A 715 19.94 -37.56 11.34
CA LEU A 715 20.96 -38.56 11.08
C LEU A 715 22.27 -38.14 11.73
N THR A 716 22.67 -38.83 12.79
CA THR A 716 23.98 -38.61 13.41
C THR A 716 24.97 -39.62 12.83
N ILE A 717 25.86 -39.14 11.95
CA ILE A 717 26.88 -39.98 11.30
C ILE A 717 27.93 -40.39 12.33
N ASP A 718 28.17 -41.71 12.44
CA ASP A 718 29.27 -42.27 13.22
C ASP A 718 30.52 -42.29 12.33
N GLN A 719 31.45 -41.37 12.60
CA GLN A 719 32.66 -41.21 11.79
C GLN A 719 33.57 -42.45 11.82
N ASP A 720 33.63 -43.16 12.96
CA ASP A 720 34.45 -44.37 13.09
C ASP A 720 33.84 -45.52 12.30
N ALA A 721 32.52 -45.67 12.35
CA ALA A 721 31.80 -46.68 11.57
C ALA A 721 31.87 -46.38 10.07
N ALA A 722 31.62 -45.14 9.66
CA ALA A 722 31.73 -44.68 8.27
C ALA A 722 33.15 -44.92 7.72
N GLY A 723 34.18 -44.59 8.51
CA GLY A 723 35.59 -44.77 8.13
C GLY A 723 35.96 -46.24 7.89
N ARG A 724 35.39 -47.20 8.63
CA ARG A 724 35.58 -48.65 8.38
C ARG A 724 35.09 -49.10 7.01
N PHE A 725 34.13 -48.38 6.44
CA PHE A 725 33.59 -48.63 5.11
C PHE A 725 34.21 -47.72 4.03
N GLY A 726 35.20 -46.90 4.38
CA GLY A 726 35.84 -45.96 3.47
C GLY A 726 34.96 -44.78 3.06
N LEU A 727 33.93 -44.48 3.86
CA LEU A 727 33.01 -43.36 3.62
C LEU A 727 33.40 -42.16 4.48
N ASN A 728 33.25 -40.96 3.92
CA ASN A 728 33.27 -39.71 4.68
C ASN A 728 31.84 -39.14 4.80
N SER A 729 31.66 -38.15 5.67
CA SER A 729 30.34 -37.53 5.90
C SER A 729 29.72 -36.97 4.63
N ASN A 730 30.49 -36.26 3.80
CA ASN A 730 29.99 -35.67 2.55
C ASN A 730 29.46 -36.74 1.58
N SER A 731 30.16 -37.86 1.44
CA SER A 731 29.72 -38.98 0.61
C SER A 731 28.41 -39.56 1.10
N ILE A 732 28.23 -39.70 2.41
CA ILE A 732 26.97 -40.18 3.01
C ILE A 732 25.85 -39.17 2.76
N GLU A 733 26.11 -37.88 2.98
CA GLU A 733 25.14 -36.80 2.74
C GLU A 733 24.70 -36.73 1.27
N ASP A 734 25.63 -36.82 0.32
CA ASP A 734 25.34 -36.80 -1.11
C ASP A 734 24.53 -38.03 -1.54
N MET A 735 24.88 -39.22 -1.02
CA MET A 735 24.10 -40.44 -1.24
C MET A 735 22.67 -40.28 -0.72
N LEU A 736 22.49 -39.71 0.46
CA LEU A 736 21.16 -39.47 1.03
C LEU A 736 20.38 -38.41 0.28
N ARG A 737 21.04 -37.32 -0.13
CA ARG A 737 20.42 -36.28 -0.96
C ARG A 737 19.93 -36.87 -2.28
N ALA A 738 20.71 -37.74 -2.92
CA ALA A 738 20.31 -38.46 -4.13
C ALA A 738 19.17 -39.46 -3.90
N GLN A 739 18.90 -39.88 -2.65
CA GLN A 739 17.83 -40.82 -2.32
C GLN A 739 16.52 -40.13 -1.89
N ILE A 740 16.59 -38.92 -1.32
CA ILE A 740 15.44 -38.19 -0.76
C ILE A 740 15.01 -37.02 -1.66
N GLU A 741 15.76 -35.91 -1.64
CA GLU A 741 15.42 -34.67 -2.38
C GLU A 741 15.67 -34.83 -3.88
N GLY A 742 16.72 -35.58 -4.20
CA GLY A 742 17.28 -35.74 -5.53
C GLY A 742 18.41 -34.74 -5.80
N VAL A 743 19.40 -35.19 -6.57
CA VAL A 743 20.52 -34.36 -7.01
C VAL A 743 20.27 -33.90 -8.43
N GLN A 744 20.34 -32.58 -8.67
CA GLN A 744 20.27 -32.03 -10.00
C GLN A 744 21.60 -32.18 -10.72
N LEU A 745 21.59 -33.00 -11.78
CA LEU A 745 22.79 -33.38 -12.54
C LEU A 745 23.00 -32.51 -13.78
N GLY A 746 21.97 -31.80 -14.23
CA GLY A 746 22.06 -30.91 -15.38
C GLY A 746 20.70 -30.56 -15.95
N ILE A 747 20.69 -30.05 -17.17
CA ILE A 747 19.49 -29.65 -17.90
C ILE A 747 19.47 -30.39 -19.24
N VAL A 748 18.35 -31.04 -19.55
CA VAL A 748 18.03 -31.59 -20.86
C VAL A 748 17.33 -30.50 -21.67
N GLN A 749 17.89 -30.17 -22.84
CA GLN A 749 17.39 -29.09 -23.69
C GLN A 749 16.42 -29.63 -24.74
N GLU A 750 15.12 -29.42 -24.52
CA GLU A 750 14.03 -29.81 -25.42
C GLU A 750 13.51 -28.58 -26.21
N GLY A 751 14.22 -28.21 -27.28
CA GLY A 751 13.91 -26.97 -28.03
C GLY A 751 14.21 -25.74 -27.17
N ILE A 752 13.18 -24.98 -26.78
CA ILE A 752 13.30 -23.87 -25.82
C ILE A 752 13.15 -24.31 -24.36
N LYS A 753 12.56 -25.50 -24.12
CA LYS A 753 12.28 -26.01 -22.77
C LYS A 753 13.58 -26.48 -22.12
N ARG A 754 13.77 -26.11 -20.86
CA ARG A 754 14.91 -26.51 -20.03
C ARG A 754 14.41 -27.44 -18.94
N THR A 755 14.54 -28.74 -19.16
CA THR A 755 14.00 -29.76 -18.26
C THR A 755 15.14 -30.30 -17.39
N PRO A 756 15.09 -30.19 -16.06
CA PRO A 756 16.17 -30.68 -15.19
C PRO A 756 16.29 -32.21 -15.25
N LEU A 757 17.54 -32.69 -15.23
CA LEU A 757 17.89 -34.11 -15.01
C LEU A 757 18.20 -34.32 -13.54
N LEU A 758 17.46 -35.22 -12.91
CA LEU A 758 17.50 -35.49 -11.47
C LEU A 758 17.85 -36.95 -11.23
N LEU A 759 18.74 -37.20 -10.28
CA LEU A 759 18.92 -38.51 -9.68
C LEU A 759 18.16 -38.54 -8.36
N ARG A 760 17.07 -39.32 -8.27
CA ARG A 760 16.24 -39.41 -7.07
C ARG A 760 15.82 -40.85 -6.80
N GLY A 761 16.19 -41.39 -5.65
CA GLY A 761 15.75 -42.71 -5.20
C GLY A 761 14.26 -42.80 -4.86
N ASN A 762 13.82 -44.00 -4.48
CA ASN A 762 12.44 -44.28 -4.06
C ASN A 762 12.30 -44.44 -2.54
N SER A 763 13.10 -43.70 -1.77
CA SER A 763 13.18 -43.86 -0.31
C SER A 763 11.99 -43.21 0.38
N ASN A 764 11.26 -43.97 1.21
CA ASN A 764 10.20 -43.45 2.09
C ASN A 764 10.56 -43.71 3.56
N THR A 765 9.85 -43.05 4.49
CA THR A 765 10.10 -43.18 5.93
C THR A 765 9.97 -44.63 6.43
N ALA A 766 9.07 -45.42 5.83
CA ALA A 766 8.87 -46.83 6.19
C ALA A 766 10.10 -47.71 5.92
N ASN A 767 10.85 -47.43 4.86
CA ASN A 767 12.02 -48.22 4.45
C ASN A 767 13.36 -47.55 4.80
N PHE A 768 13.34 -46.32 5.33
CA PHE A 768 14.55 -45.50 5.52
C PHE A 768 15.59 -46.15 6.44
N LYS A 769 15.17 -46.81 7.53
CA LYS A 769 16.11 -47.53 8.44
C LYS A 769 16.83 -48.70 7.78
N ASN A 770 16.24 -49.25 6.72
CA ASN A 770 16.78 -50.35 5.94
C ASN A 770 17.37 -49.86 4.61
N LEU A 771 17.49 -48.54 4.40
CA LEU A 771 18.07 -47.98 3.19
C LEU A 771 19.50 -48.51 3.03
N GLN A 772 19.71 -49.25 1.96
CA GLN A 772 21.02 -49.78 1.62
C GLN A 772 21.75 -48.73 0.78
N ILE A 773 22.93 -48.31 1.25
CA ILE A 773 23.86 -47.48 0.50
C ILE A 773 24.90 -48.40 -0.18
N SER A 774 25.21 -48.12 -1.44
CA SER A 774 26.24 -48.85 -2.18
C SER A 774 27.62 -48.31 -1.84
N LEU A 775 28.49 -49.16 -1.32
CA LEU A 775 29.89 -48.81 -1.07
C LEU A 775 30.68 -48.67 -2.38
N PRO A 776 31.85 -47.98 -2.36
CA PRO A 776 32.76 -47.91 -3.52
C PRO A 776 33.22 -49.28 -4.04
N ASN A 777 33.15 -50.33 -3.21
CA ASN A 777 33.48 -51.70 -3.59
C ASN A 777 32.25 -52.51 -4.08
N GLY A 778 31.11 -51.85 -4.33
CA GLY A 778 29.88 -52.47 -4.81
C GLY A 778 29.03 -53.17 -3.74
N LYS A 779 29.50 -53.28 -2.49
CA LYS A 779 28.73 -53.97 -1.44
C LYS A 779 27.65 -53.05 -0.85
N PRO A 780 26.43 -53.55 -0.60
CA PRO A 780 25.40 -52.78 0.09
C PRO A 780 25.66 -52.77 1.61
N VAL A 781 25.53 -51.60 2.23
CA VAL A 781 25.56 -51.43 3.70
C VAL A 781 24.29 -50.71 4.13
N PRO A 782 23.57 -51.17 5.17
CA PRO A 782 22.44 -50.41 5.70
C PRO A 782 22.92 -49.09 6.29
N ILE A 783 22.17 -48.01 6.10
CA ILE A 783 22.49 -46.68 6.62
C ILE A 783 22.67 -46.68 8.16
N THR A 784 21.96 -47.57 8.86
CA THR A 784 22.08 -47.78 10.32
C THR A 784 23.43 -48.35 10.74
N GLY A 785 24.22 -48.90 9.81
CA GLY A 785 25.58 -49.34 10.04
C GLY A 785 26.62 -48.22 10.06
N VAL A 786 26.27 -47.01 9.59
CA VAL A 786 27.16 -45.83 9.53
C VAL A 786 26.59 -44.61 10.24
N ALA A 787 25.33 -44.65 10.65
CA ALA A 787 24.68 -43.52 11.28
C ALA A 787 23.49 -43.93 12.17
N LYS A 788 23.24 -43.13 13.21
CA LYS A 788 22.08 -43.25 14.09
C LYS A 788 20.95 -42.38 13.56
N ILE A 789 19.74 -42.93 13.45
CA ILE A 789 18.55 -42.24 12.94
C ILE A 789 17.56 -42.03 14.09
N GLU A 790 17.22 -40.78 14.39
CA GLU A 790 16.26 -40.42 15.44
C GLU A 790 15.29 -39.35 14.93
N ALA A 791 14.02 -39.42 15.36
CA ALA A 791 13.08 -38.34 15.13
C ALA A 791 13.29 -37.29 16.22
N VAL A 792 13.52 -36.05 15.83
CA VAL A 792 13.72 -34.91 16.72
C VAL A 792 12.80 -33.77 16.33
N GLU A 793 12.51 -32.90 17.28
CA GLU A 793 11.76 -31.67 17.03
C GLU A 793 12.73 -30.54 16.70
N GLY A 794 12.36 -29.68 15.75
CA GLY A 794 13.13 -28.49 15.39
C GLY A 794 12.22 -27.33 14.98
N VAL A 795 12.82 -26.25 14.48
CA VAL A 795 12.06 -25.03 14.18
C VAL A 795 11.47 -24.99 12.76
N VAL A 796 10.40 -24.23 12.57
CA VAL A 796 9.77 -23.99 11.26
C VAL A 796 10.55 -22.93 10.47
N SER A 797 10.90 -21.85 11.15
CA SER A 797 11.49 -20.65 10.55
C SER A 797 12.33 -19.88 11.56
N ILE A 798 13.28 -19.09 11.08
CA ILE A 798 14.06 -18.18 11.91
C ILE A 798 13.92 -16.78 11.31
N ASP A 799 13.19 -15.93 12.01
CA ASP A 799 13.02 -14.52 11.69
C ASP A 799 14.15 -13.70 12.33
N ARG A 800 14.76 -12.80 11.54
CA ARG A 800 15.85 -11.94 11.99
C ARG A 800 15.65 -10.51 11.52
N GLU A 801 16.02 -9.57 12.38
CA GLU A 801 16.04 -8.14 12.08
C GLU A 801 17.34 -7.54 12.62
N LYS A 802 18.05 -6.78 11.78
CA LYS A 802 19.36 -6.17 12.11
C LYS A 802 20.37 -7.19 12.67
N GLY A 803 20.33 -8.43 12.19
CA GLY A 803 21.22 -9.51 12.61
C GLY A 803 20.83 -10.18 13.95
N GLN A 804 19.67 -9.89 14.52
CA GLN A 804 19.17 -10.51 15.75
C GLN A 804 17.93 -11.36 15.48
N ARG A 805 17.83 -12.54 16.11
CA ARG A 805 16.64 -13.39 16.04
C ARG A 805 15.50 -12.77 16.84
N PHE A 806 14.27 -12.94 16.36
CA PHE A 806 13.08 -12.51 17.08
C PHE A 806 11.88 -13.40 16.78
N VAL A 807 10.88 -13.35 17.67
CA VAL A 807 9.54 -13.92 17.46
C VAL A 807 8.52 -12.80 17.56
N VAL A 808 7.47 -12.85 16.75
CA VAL A 808 6.38 -11.87 16.78
C VAL A 808 5.11 -12.44 17.41
N ILE A 809 4.50 -11.65 18.28
CA ILE A 809 3.14 -11.86 18.78
C ILE A 809 2.24 -10.80 18.13
N ARG A 810 1.21 -11.26 17.43
CA ARG A 810 0.28 -10.42 16.67
C ARG A 810 -1.01 -10.25 17.46
N CYS A 811 -1.60 -9.06 17.37
CA CYS A 811 -2.86 -8.73 18.00
C CYS A 811 -3.57 -7.66 17.17
N ASN A 812 -4.84 -7.88 16.86
CA ASN A 812 -5.73 -6.85 16.35
C ASN A 812 -6.46 -6.17 17.52
N VAL A 813 -6.88 -4.92 17.32
CA VAL A 813 -7.55 -4.15 18.37
C VAL A 813 -8.95 -3.76 17.91
N GLU A 814 -9.95 -4.36 18.55
CA GLU A 814 -11.36 -4.13 18.23
C GLU A 814 -12.13 -3.55 19.41
N GLY A 815 -13.12 -2.70 19.11
CA GLY A 815 -14.03 -2.12 20.10
C GLY A 815 -13.38 -1.14 21.09
N ARG A 816 -12.11 -0.76 20.89
CA ARG A 816 -11.39 0.25 21.69
C ARG A 816 -10.27 0.94 20.89
N ASP A 817 -9.59 1.88 21.53
CA ASP A 817 -8.48 2.63 20.92
C ASP A 817 -7.14 1.88 20.96
N LEU A 818 -6.33 2.08 19.92
CA LEU A 818 -5.05 1.38 19.72
C LEU A 818 -3.99 1.77 20.74
N VAL A 819 -3.86 3.07 21.03
CA VAL A 819 -2.81 3.60 21.92
C VAL A 819 -3.04 3.16 23.36
N GLY A 820 -4.27 3.33 23.86
CA GLY A 820 -4.66 2.92 25.21
C GLY A 820 -4.55 1.41 25.41
N PHE A 821 -4.86 0.62 24.37
CA PHE A 821 -4.61 -0.82 24.39
C PHE A 821 -3.12 -1.15 24.55
N VAL A 822 -2.25 -0.54 23.73
CA VAL A 822 -0.80 -0.82 23.77
C VAL A 822 -0.17 -0.38 25.09
N ASP A 823 -0.59 0.75 25.66
CA ASP A 823 -0.09 1.22 26.96
C ASP A 823 -0.47 0.25 28.10
N GLU A 824 -1.68 -0.29 28.07
CA GLU A 824 -2.14 -1.34 29.00
C GLU A 824 -1.37 -2.64 28.79
N ALA A 825 -1.21 -3.08 27.53
CA ALA A 825 -0.46 -4.28 27.16
C ALA A 825 1.01 -4.20 27.57
N ARG A 826 1.67 -3.06 27.35
CA ARG A 826 3.06 -2.81 27.75
C ARG A 826 3.25 -2.97 29.26
N LYS A 827 2.32 -2.42 30.06
CA LYS A 827 2.34 -2.57 31.53
C LYS A 827 2.10 -4.01 31.95
N ALA A 828 1.07 -4.66 31.39
CA ALA A 828 0.71 -6.03 31.72
C ALA A 828 1.83 -7.02 31.39
N VAL A 829 2.48 -6.87 30.24
CA VAL A 829 3.62 -7.70 29.82
C VAL A 829 4.82 -7.47 30.75
N ALA A 830 5.15 -6.21 31.05
CA ALA A 830 6.28 -5.89 31.93
C ALA A 830 6.09 -6.42 33.36
N GLU A 831 4.86 -6.43 33.89
CA GLU A 831 4.55 -6.92 35.23
C GLU A 831 4.49 -8.45 35.31
N ARG A 832 3.90 -9.11 34.30
CA ARG A 832 3.61 -10.56 34.34
C ARG A 832 4.67 -11.44 33.70
N VAL A 833 5.45 -10.91 32.73
CA VAL A 833 6.44 -11.67 31.97
C VAL A 833 7.85 -11.20 32.31
N LYS A 834 8.57 -11.96 33.14
CA LYS A 834 9.99 -11.69 33.43
C LYS A 834 10.87 -12.19 32.28
N LEU A 835 11.64 -11.28 31.69
CA LEU A 835 12.58 -11.56 30.59
C LEU A 835 14.01 -11.84 31.12
N PRO A 836 14.71 -12.86 30.59
CA PRO A 836 16.12 -13.09 30.89
C PRO A 836 17.06 -12.00 30.34
N SER A 837 18.32 -12.00 30.78
CA SER A 837 19.34 -11.09 30.23
C SER A 837 19.55 -11.33 28.73
N GLY A 838 19.63 -10.25 27.94
CA GLY A 838 19.79 -10.32 26.48
C GLY A 838 18.47 -10.41 25.69
N PHE A 839 17.32 -10.47 26.39
CA PHE A 839 16.00 -10.41 25.76
C PHE A 839 15.37 -9.05 25.94
N HIS A 840 14.68 -8.57 24.90
CA HIS A 840 13.92 -7.32 24.98
C HIS A 840 12.68 -7.39 24.09
N VAL A 841 11.69 -6.56 24.42
CA VAL A 841 10.42 -6.49 23.71
C VAL A 841 10.26 -5.12 23.09
N GLU A 842 9.90 -5.10 21.81
CA GLU A 842 9.52 -3.90 21.08
C GLU A 842 8.06 -4.01 20.61
N PHE A 843 7.34 -2.91 20.73
CA PHE A 843 5.95 -2.81 20.26
C PHE A 843 5.97 -2.05 18.94
N GLY A 844 5.68 -2.76 17.85
CA GLY A 844 5.51 -2.24 16.50
C GLY A 844 4.07 -2.39 16.03
N GLY A 845 3.87 -2.39 14.72
CA GLY A 845 2.53 -2.43 14.10
C GLY A 845 2.09 -1.07 13.61
N GLN A 846 0.78 -0.88 13.45
CA GLN A 846 0.18 0.44 13.19
C GLN A 846 0.44 1.42 14.33
N PHE A 847 0.64 0.91 15.56
CA PHE A 847 0.96 1.72 16.74
C PHE A 847 2.24 2.56 16.54
N GLU A 848 3.29 1.97 15.97
CA GLU A 848 4.56 2.69 15.73
C GLU A 848 4.35 3.84 14.74
N ASN A 849 3.61 3.59 13.66
CA ASN A 849 3.26 4.61 12.68
C ASN A 849 2.40 5.72 13.29
N GLN A 850 1.44 5.35 14.16
CA GLN A 850 0.63 6.31 14.91
C GLN A 850 1.48 7.19 15.84
N GLN A 851 2.41 6.58 16.59
CA GLN A 851 3.27 7.30 17.52
C GLN A 851 4.20 8.27 16.78
N ARG A 852 4.78 7.83 15.67
CA ARG A 852 5.64 8.65 14.79
C ARG A 852 4.86 9.82 14.19
N ALA A 853 3.67 9.56 13.64
CA ALA A 853 2.80 10.59 13.08
C ALA A 853 2.36 11.61 14.15
N SER A 854 1.94 11.14 15.33
CA SER A 854 1.51 11.99 16.45
C SER A 854 2.66 12.88 16.97
N ALA A 855 3.84 12.31 17.17
CA ALA A 855 5.04 13.06 17.57
C ALA A 855 5.36 14.16 16.54
N ARG A 856 5.28 13.84 15.24
CA ARG A 856 5.53 14.83 14.18
C ARG A 856 4.44 15.91 14.13
N LEU A 857 3.17 15.54 14.24
CA LEU A 857 2.04 16.48 14.27
C LEU A 857 2.12 17.43 15.47
N SER A 858 2.58 16.93 16.63
CA SER A 858 2.78 17.76 17.84
C SER A 858 3.83 18.87 17.64
N LEU A 859 4.81 18.66 16.75
CA LEU A 859 5.79 19.67 16.35
C LEU A 859 5.25 20.56 15.22
N VAL A 860 4.61 19.95 14.23
CA VAL A 860 4.11 20.60 13.02
C VAL A 860 3.02 21.64 13.33
N ILE A 861 2.04 21.30 14.17
CA ILE A 861 0.90 22.19 14.47
C ILE A 861 1.37 23.53 15.08
N PRO A 862 2.24 23.57 16.11
CA PRO A 862 2.79 24.83 16.63
C PRO A 862 3.57 25.64 15.58
N VAL A 863 4.35 24.98 14.72
CA VAL A 863 5.08 25.65 13.64
C VAL A 863 4.11 26.29 12.65
N SER A 864 3.05 25.57 12.24
CA SER A 864 1.97 26.13 11.39
C SER A 864 1.35 27.36 12.04
N LEU A 865 0.97 27.30 13.32
CA LEU A 865 0.39 28.43 14.05
C LEU A 865 1.35 29.63 14.10
N GLY A 866 2.65 29.38 14.29
CA GLY A 866 3.68 30.42 14.25
C GLY A 866 3.81 31.07 12.87
N LEU A 867 3.81 30.29 11.79
CA LEU A 867 3.85 30.81 10.42
C LEU A 867 2.58 31.59 10.06
N ILE A 868 1.41 31.10 10.46
CA ILE A 868 0.13 31.81 10.31
C ILE A 868 0.19 33.14 11.06
N PHE A 869 0.66 33.14 12.32
CA PHE A 869 0.83 34.36 13.10
C PHE A 869 1.72 35.37 12.39
N LEU A 870 2.88 34.95 11.87
CA LEU A 870 3.80 35.83 11.15
C LEU A 870 3.16 36.42 9.88
N LEU A 871 2.40 35.63 9.13
CA LEU A 871 1.66 36.13 7.97
C LEU A 871 0.56 37.12 8.35
N LEU A 872 -0.23 36.80 9.38
CA LEU A 872 -1.28 37.69 9.87
C LEU A 872 -0.69 39.00 10.40
N PHE A 873 0.42 38.93 11.14
CA PHE A 873 1.17 40.08 11.61
C PHE A 873 1.68 40.93 10.44
N SER A 874 2.25 40.30 9.40
CA SER A 874 2.68 40.99 8.19
C SER A 874 1.51 41.60 7.40
N THR A 875 0.33 41.00 7.44
CA THR A 875 -0.86 41.45 6.71
C THR A 875 -1.50 42.67 7.39
N PHE A 876 -1.62 42.64 8.72
CA PHE A 876 -2.30 43.69 9.50
C PHE A 876 -1.36 44.73 10.10
N GLY A 877 -0.06 44.46 10.20
CA GLY A 877 0.92 45.30 10.90
C GLY A 877 0.63 45.42 12.41
N SER A 878 -0.14 44.49 13.00
CA SER A 878 -0.62 44.57 14.38
C SER A 878 -0.69 43.19 15.04
N VAL A 879 0.04 43.04 16.15
CA VAL A 879 0.00 41.83 16.98
C VAL A 879 -1.41 41.58 17.52
N ARG A 880 -2.12 42.64 17.93
CA ARG A 880 -3.48 42.52 18.50
C ARG A 880 -4.45 41.92 17.48
N GLN A 881 -4.41 42.40 16.23
CA GLN A 881 -5.28 41.90 15.17
C GLN A 881 -4.91 40.47 14.75
N ALA A 882 -3.62 40.15 14.71
CA ALA A 882 -3.15 38.79 14.43
C ALA A 882 -3.65 37.78 15.49
N VAL A 883 -3.51 38.09 16.78
CA VAL A 883 -4.01 37.24 17.88
C VAL A 883 -5.53 37.14 17.86
N LEU A 884 -6.22 38.24 17.55
CA LEU A 884 -7.67 38.26 17.45
C LEU A 884 -8.18 37.31 16.35
N VAL A 885 -7.54 37.27 15.19
CA VAL A 885 -7.89 36.30 14.14
C VAL A 885 -7.55 34.87 14.55
N LEU A 886 -6.39 34.64 15.20
CA LEU A 886 -6.02 33.32 15.70
C LEU A 886 -6.98 32.79 16.77
N SER A 887 -7.65 33.66 17.52
CA SER A 887 -8.64 33.24 18.53
C SER A 887 -9.86 32.52 17.94
N ASN A 888 -10.06 32.57 16.61
CA ASN A 888 -11.08 31.78 15.92
C ASN A 888 -10.76 30.28 15.86
N ILE A 889 -9.49 29.89 16.00
CA ILE A 889 -9.05 28.51 15.88
C ILE A 889 -9.71 27.60 16.92
N PRO A 890 -9.65 27.90 18.24
CA PRO A 890 -10.35 27.10 19.24
C PRO A 890 -11.86 26.99 18.99
N LEU A 891 -12.48 28.05 18.45
CA LEU A 891 -13.91 28.06 18.14
C LEU A 891 -14.26 27.07 17.01
N ALA A 892 -13.38 26.94 16.02
CA ALA A 892 -13.53 25.96 14.95
C ALA A 892 -13.34 24.52 15.45
N MET A 893 -12.39 24.29 16.36
CA MET A 893 -12.11 22.95 16.89
C MET A 893 -13.33 22.35 17.63
N ILE A 894 -14.15 23.18 18.29
CA ILE A 894 -15.36 22.72 19.01
C ILE A 894 -16.23 21.84 18.11
N GLY A 895 -16.66 22.35 16.95
CA GLY A 895 -17.53 21.59 16.06
C GLY A 895 -16.86 20.38 15.42
N GLY A 896 -15.56 20.44 15.17
CA GLY A 896 -14.81 19.29 14.65
C GLY A 896 -14.75 18.13 15.65
N VAL A 897 -14.48 18.43 16.93
CA VAL A 897 -14.45 17.44 18.02
C VAL A 897 -15.83 16.83 18.25
N PHE A 898 -16.88 17.67 18.34
CA PHE A 898 -18.24 17.17 18.53
C PHE A 898 -18.73 16.33 17.34
N ALA A 899 -18.40 16.72 16.11
CA ALA A 899 -18.78 15.95 14.93
C ALA A 899 -18.11 14.57 14.90
N LEU A 900 -16.82 14.50 15.24
CA LEU A 900 -16.07 13.25 15.30
C LEU A 900 -16.60 12.32 16.41
N TRP A 901 -16.94 12.88 17.58
CA TRP A 901 -17.56 12.13 18.67
C TRP A 901 -18.95 11.62 18.32
N LEU A 902 -19.79 12.45 17.70
CA LEU A 902 -21.15 12.06 17.28
C LEU A 902 -21.15 10.99 16.19
N SER A 903 -20.15 11.02 15.29
CA SER A 903 -20.00 10.00 14.25
C SER A 903 -19.43 8.68 14.76
N GLY A 904 -18.90 8.63 16.00
CA GLY A 904 -18.24 7.45 16.55
C GLY A 904 -16.89 7.14 15.91
N GLU A 905 -16.29 8.11 15.21
CA GLU A 905 -15.01 7.93 14.51
C GLU A 905 -13.84 8.24 15.45
N TYR A 906 -12.71 7.56 15.26
CA TYR A 906 -11.51 7.81 16.05
C TYR A 906 -10.68 8.99 15.52
N LEU A 907 -9.90 9.59 16.42
CA LEU A 907 -8.86 10.52 16.05
C LEU A 907 -7.76 9.78 15.28
N SER A 908 -7.72 10.03 13.97
CA SER A 908 -6.79 9.41 13.03
C SER A 908 -5.92 10.46 12.32
N VAL A 909 -4.91 10.03 11.55
CA VAL A 909 -4.13 10.94 10.71
C VAL A 909 -5.03 11.72 9.72
N PRO A 910 -5.99 11.10 8.99
CA PRO A 910 -6.94 11.87 8.16
C PRO A 910 -7.77 12.88 8.95
N ALA A 911 -8.27 12.53 10.14
CA ALA A 911 -9.03 13.45 10.98
C ALA A 911 -8.16 14.65 11.43
N SER A 912 -6.89 14.40 11.76
CA SER A 912 -5.91 15.44 12.12
C SER A 912 -5.61 16.38 10.96
N VAL A 913 -5.49 15.84 9.73
CA VAL A 913 -5.40 16.64 8.50
C VAL A 913 -6.66 17.49 8.32
N GLY A 914 -7.84 16.96 8.65
CA GLY A 914 -9.09 17.72 8.67
C GLY A 914 -9.06 18.90 9.64
N PHE A 915 -8.54 18.71 10.86
CA PHE A 915 -8.36 19.83 11.81
C PHE A 915 -7.38 20.86 11.27
N ILE A 916 -6.26 20.43 10.67
CA ILE A 916 -5.28 21.33 10.05
C ILE A 916 -5.95 22.14 8.92
N ALA A 917 -6.67 21.50 8.00
CA ALA A 917 -7.41 22.16 6.94
C ALA A 917 -8.39 23.21 7.50
N LEU A 918 -9.11 22.84 8.56
CA LEU A 918 -10.05 23.72 9.25
C LEU A 918 -9.37 24.96 9.84
N LEU A 919 -8.14 24.86 10.36
CA LEU A 919 -7.38 26.03 10.85
C LEU A 919 -7.21 27.08 9.76
N GLY A 920 -6.80 26.66 8.56
CA GLY A 920 -6.59 27.56 7.42
C GLY A 920 -7.87 28.27 6.99
N ILE A 921 -8.98 27.52 6.86
CA ILE A 921 -10.26 28.07 6.42
C ILE A 921 -10.86 29.01 7.49
N ALA A 922 -10.78 28.64 8.77
CA ALA A 922 -11.28 29.47 9.86
C ALA A 922 -10.53 30.81 9.97
N VAL A 923 -9.20 30.78 9.77
CA VAL A 923 -8.37 31.99 9.76
C VAL A 923 -8.73 32.88 8.56
N LEU A 924 -8.92 32.31 7.36
CA LEU A 924 -9.32 33.06 6.16
C LEU A 924 -10.59 33.89 6.41
N ASN A 925 -11.63 33.28 6.97
CA ASN A 925 -12.89 33.96 7.28
C ASN A 925 -12.67 35.14 8.24
N GLY A 926 -11.81 34.96 9.25
CA GLY A 926 -11.42 36.03 10.16
C GLY A 926 -10.65 37.17 9.47
N VAL A 927 -9.71 36.86 8.58
CA VAL A 927 -8.90 37.85 7.85
C VAL A 927 -9.78 38.78 7.01
N VAL A 928 -10.71 38.20 6.24
CA VAL A 928 -11.60 38.97 5.35
C VAL A 928 -12.50 39.90 6.15
N MET A 929 -13.00 39.45 7.31
CA MET A 929 -13.88 40.24 8.18
C MET A 929 -13.13 41.40 8.86
N VAL A 930 -11.98 41.13 9.49
CA VAL A 930 -11.15 42.15 10.15
C VAL A 930 -10.61 43.17 9.14
N SER A 931 -10.21 42.75 7.94
CA SER A 931 -9.77 43.66 6.89
C SER A 931 -10.87 44.65 6.50
N TYR A 932 -12.13 44.23 6.47
CA TYR A 932 -13.24 45.13 6.16
C TYR A 932 -13.57 46.08 7.31
N PHE A 933 -13.50 45.61 8.55
CA PHE A 933 -13.62 46.50 9.71
C PHE A 933 -12.54 47.59 9.71
N ASN A 934 -11.30 47.24 9.38
CA ASN A 934 -10.22 48.21 9.23
C ASN A 934 -10.52 49.25 8.13
N GLN A 935 -11.10 48.84 6.99
CA GLN A 935 -11.49 49.75 5.91
C GLN A 935 -12.60 50.71 6.35
N LEU A 936 -13.64 50.23 7.04
CA LEU A 936 -14.73 51.07 7.55
C LEU A 936 -14.23 52.03 8.64
N CYS A 937 -13.36 51.58 9.55
CA CYS A 937 -12.72 52.46 10.53
C CYS A 937 -11.89 53.56 9.85
N ALA A 938 -11.17 53.24 8.76
CA ALA A 938 -10.40 54.23 8.01
C ALA A 938 -11.27 55.31 7.32
N THR A 939 -12.58 55.11 7.20
CA THR A 939 -13.53 56.13 6.70
C THR A 939 -14.05 57.09 7.77
N GLY A 940 -13.56 57.01 9.02
CA GLY A 940 -13.99 57.88 10.12
C GLY A 940 -15.27 57.42 10.83
N MET A 941 -15.69 56.16 10.62
CA MET A 941 -16.94 55.64 11.19
C MET A 941 -16.73 55.17 12.64
N GLU A 942 -17.69 55.49 13.51
CA GLU A 942 -17.68 55.05 14.91
C GLU A 942 -17.59 53.51 15.04
N LEU A 943 -16.74 53.02 15.95
CA LEU A 943 -16.41 51.59 16.10
C LEU A 943 -17.66 50.70 16.31
N SER A 944 -18.66 51.18 17.06
CA SER A 944 -19.93 50.47 17.29
C SER A 944 -20.69 50.23 15.99
N ARG A 945 -20.71 51.24 15.11
CA ARG A 945 -21.36 51.21 13.80
C ARG A 945 -20.53 50.45 12.76
N VAL A 946 -19.20 50.53 12.84
CA VAL A 946 -18.27 49.75 12.01
C VAL A 946 -18.54 48.26 12.16
N VAL A 947 -18.69 47.78 13.39
CA VAL A 947 -18.91 46.36 13.66
C VAL A 947 -20.28 45.90 13.13
N ILE A 948 -21.36 46.67 13.36
CA ILE A 948 -22.71 46.30 12.88
C ILE A 948 -22.79 46.32 11.35
N VAL A 949 -22.38 47.42 10.72
CA VAL A 949 -22.44 47.58 9.25
C VAL A 949 -21.46 46.63 8.57
N GLY A 950 -20.26 46.48 9.14
CA GLY A 950 -19.23 45.58 8.62
C GLY A 950 -19.67 44.13 8.67
N SER A 951 -20.25 43.69 9.78
CA SER A 951 -20.78 42.33 9.93
C SER A 951 -21.95 42.06 9.00
N GLY A 952 -22.90 43.00 8.87
CA GLY A 952 -24.03 42.85 7.95
C GLY A 952 -23.58 42.70 6.50
N ARG A 953 -22.62 43.51 6.05
CA ARG A 953 -22.07 43.44 4.67
C ARG A 953 -21.16 42.24 4.43
N ARG A 954 -20.55 41.69 5.48
CA ARG A 954 -19.67 40.50 5.38
C ARG A 954 -20.39 39.17 5.60
N LEU A 955 -21.62 39.21 6.12
CA LEU A 955 -22.45 38.01 6.31
C LEU A 955 -22.55 37.18 5.02
N ARG A 956 -22.93 37.80 3.90
CA ARG A 956 -23.12 37.10 2.62
C ARG A 956 -21.82 36.47 2.10
N PRO A 957 -20.70 37.20 1.95
CA PRO A 957 -19.43 36.59 1.53
C PRO A 957 -18.96 35.46 2.45
N VAL A 958 -19.02 35.64 3.77
CA VAL A 958 -18.52 34.65 4.74
C VAL A 958 -19.40 33.39 4.78
N LEU A 959 -20.73 33.55 4.77
CA LEU A 959 -21.63 32.39 4.70
C LEU A 959 -21.53 31.67 3.35
N MET A 960 -21.31 32.41 2.26
CA MET A 960 -21.15 31.82 0.94
C MET A 960 -19.90 30.91 0.90
N THR A 961 -18.73 31.43 1.28
CA THR A 961 -17.48 30.65 1.30
C THR A 961 -17.56 29.48 2.27
N ALA A 962 -18.06 29.70 3.49
CA ALA A 962 -18.22 28.63 4.48
C ALA A 962 -19.20 27.54 4.04
N SER A 963 -20.33 27.91 3.42
CA SER A 963 -21.30 26.94 2.92
C SER A 963 -20.75 26.18 1.73
N ILE A 964 -20.09 26.84 0.78
CA ILE A 964 -19.45 26.17 -0.36
C ILE A 964 -18.38 25.18 0.12
N ALA A 965 -17.55 25.57 1.09
CA ALA A 965 -16.54 24.70 1.66
C ALA A 965 -17.15 23.50 2.40
N ALA A 966 -18.17 23.71 3.23
CA ALA A 966 -18.84 22.65 3.97
C ALA A 966 -19.62 21.69 3.05
N PHE A 967 -20.47 22.22 2.17
CA PHE A 967 -21.29 21.41 1.26
C PHE A 967 -20.48 20.77 0.13
N GLY A 968 -19.34 21.34 -0.24
CA GLY A 968 -18.39 20.71 -1.17
C GLY A 968 -17.81 19.40 -0.63
N LEU A 969 -17.78 19.21 0.70
CA LEU A 969 -17.30 17.99 1.34
C LEU A 969 -18.42 17.00 1.69
N ILE A 970 -19.69 17.41 1.66
CA ILE A 970 -20.83 16.55 2.00
C ILE A 970 -20.90 15.28 1.14
N PRO A 971 -20.69 15.31 -0.20
CA PRO A 971 -20.68 14.08 -0.99
C PRO A 971 -19.64 13.05 -0.52
N LEU A 972 -18.51 13.50 0.03
CA LEU A 972 -17.49 12.61 0.59
C LEU A 972 -17.93 11.96 1.90
N LEU A 973 -18.79 12.61 2.68
CA LEU A 973 -19.36 12.03 3.91
C LEU A 973 -20.25 10.81 3.61
N PHE A 974 -21.02 10.90 2.53
CA PHE A 974 -22.02 9.90 2.14
C PHE A 974 -21.54 8.95 1.03
N ALA A 975 -20.31 9.14 0.55
CA ALA A 975 -19.72 8.24 -0.43
C ALA A 975 -19.64 6.82 0.15
N SER A 976 -20.10 5.86 -0.63
CA SER A 976 -20.05 4.42 -0.33
C SER A 976 -19.30 3.72 -1.46
N GLY A 977 -18.04 3.39 -1.19
CA GLY A 977 -17.17 2.70 -2.13
C GLY A 977 -15.70 2.77 -1.70
N PRO A 978 -14.82 2.00 -2.36
CA PRO A 978 -13.42 1.91 -1.96
C PRO A 978 -12.75 3.27 -1.86
N GLY A 979 -12.14 3.55 -0.70
CA GLY A 979 -11.40 4.80 -0.43
C GLY A 979 -12.23 5.86 0.29
N SER A 980 -13.54 5.66 0.45
CA SER A 980 -14.42 6.58 1.19
C SER A 980 -14.07 6.64 2.68
N GLU A 981 -13.58 5.52 3.22
CA GLU A 981 -13.25 5.32 4.63
C GLU A 981 -12.11 6.25 5.07
N ILE A 982 -11.16 6.51 4.18
CA ILE A 982 -10.00 7.37 4.47
C ILE A 982 -10.39 8.87 4.40
N GLN A 983 -11.34 9.22 3.54
CA GLN A 983 -11.77 10.61 3.33
C GLN A 983 -12.84 11.08 4.33
N ARG A 984 -13.66 10.15 4.84
CA ARG A 984 -14.80 10.45 5.72
C ARG A 984 -14.39 11.15 7.03
N PRO A 985 -13.40 10.67 7.84
CA PRO A 985 -13.02 11.34 9.09
C PRO A 985 -12.56 12.79 8.87
N LEU A 986 -11.83 13.03 7.77
CA LEU A 986 -11.40 14.37 7.38
C LEU A 986 -12.61 15.26 7.06
N ALA A 987 -13.54 14.77 6.24
CA ALA A 987 -14.73 15.52 5.86
C ALA A 987 -15.64 15.81 7.06
N ILE A 988 -15.75 14.90 8.03
CA ILE A 988 -16.54 15.07 9.27
C ILE A 988 -15.99 16.25 10.07
N VAL A 989 -14.67 16.24 10.32
CA VAL A 989 -14.00 17.28 11.10
C VAL A 989 -14.12 18.64 10.44
N VAL A 990 -13.87 18.73 9.12
CA VAL A 990 -13.95 20.02 8.41
C VAL A 990 -15.39 20.52 8.36
N THR A 991 -16.37 19.67 8.06
CA THR A 991 -17.78 20.08 7.96
C THR A 991 -18.33 20.54 9.31
N GLY A 992 -18.14 19.75 10.36
CA GLY A 992 -18.56 20.11 11.72
C GLY A 992 -17.82 21.34 12.26
N GLY A 993 -16.52 21.40 11.98
CA GLY A 993 -15.68 22.54 12.33
C GLY A 993 -16.12 23.84 11.65
N LEU A 994 -16.40 23.81 10.34
CA LEU A 994 -16.87 24.99 9.60
C LEU A 994 -18.22 25.47 10.09
N LEU A 995 -19.14 24.57 10.43
CA LEU A 995 -20.44 24.92 10.99
C LEU A 995 -20.27 25.76 12.28
N SER A 996 -19.49 25.24 13.23
CA SER A 996 -19.23 25.94 14.50
C SER A 996 -18.41 27.21 14.31
N SER A 997 -17.32 27.15 13.53
CA SER A 997 -16.43 28.26 13.23
C SER A 997 -17.19 29.43 12.62
N THR A 998 -18.04 29.17 11.64
CA THR A 998 -18.76 30.24 10.92
C THR A 998 -19.77 30.91 11.82
N LEU A 999 -20.55 30.13 12.57
CA LEU A 999 -21.56 30.67 13.49
C LEU A 999 -20.93 31.46 14.63
N LEU A 1000 -19.86 30.93 15.24
CA LEU A 1000 -19.16 31.58 16.35
C LEU A 1000 -18.33 32.77 15.87
N THR A 1001 -17.65 32.70 14.72
CA THR A 1001 -16.87 33.82 14.17
C THR A 1001 -17.75 35.02 13.83
N LEU A 1002 -18.92 34.80 13.23
CA LEU A 1002 -19.86 35.89 12.91
C LEU A 1002 -20.42 36.59 14.16
N ILE A 1003 -20.27 36.01 15.36
CA ILE A 1003 -20.80 36.58 16.60
C ILE A 1003 -19.65 37.09 17.49
N LEU A 1004 -18.67 36.26 17.80
CA LEU A 1004 -17.58 36.55 18.72
C LEU A 1004 -16.52 37.49 18.13
N LEU A 1005 -16.18 37.35 16.85
CA LEU A 1005 -15.17 38.21 16.21
C LEU A 1005 -15.58 39.70 16.21
N PRO A 1006 -16.83 40.07 15.89
CA PRO A 1006 -17.37 41.42 16.12
C PRO A 1006 -17.13 41.96 17.55
N ILE A 1007 -17.47 41.17 18.56
CA ILE A 1007 -17.37 41.54 19.97
C ILE A 1007 -15.89 41.72 20.36
N LEU A 1008 -15.02 40.78 19.95
CA LEU A 1008 -13.59 40.83 20.18
C LEU A 1008 -12.95 42.04 19.48
N TYR A 1009 -13.40 42.38 18.26
CA TYR A 1009 -12.88 43.53 17.53
C TYR A 1009 -13.29 44.85 18.20
N GLN A 1010 -14.50 44.94 18.75
CA GLN A 1010 -14.93 46.11 19.51
C GLN A 1010 -14.10 46.30 20.80
N LEU A 1011 -13.70 45.21 21.46
CA LEU A 1011 -12.92 45.24 22.69
C LEU A 1011 -11.41 45.46 22.45
N PHE A 1012 -10.84 44.86 21.40
CA PHE A 1012 -9.38 44.73 21.23
C PHE A 1012 -8.85 45.12 19.84
N GLY A 1013 -9.71 45.48 18.88
CA GLY A 1013 -9.37 45.62 17.45
C GLY A 1013 -8.48 46.83 17.11
N ARG A 1014 -8.84 48.05 17.54
CA ARG A 1014 -8.06 49.30 17.40
C ARG A 1014 -8.46 50.29 18.51
N HIS A 1015 -7.54 51.18 18.91
CA HIS A 1015 -7.87 52.21 19.90
C HIS A 1015 -8.94 53.17 19.34
N PRO A 1016 -9.98 53.56 20.12
CA PRO A 1016 -11.08 54.41 19.66
C PRO A 1016 -10.64 55.70 18.97
N GLU A 1017 -9.51 56.28 19.40
CA GLU A 1017 -8.94 57.53 18.88
C GLU A 1017 -8.39 57.43 17.44
N HIS A 1018 -8.24 56.23 16.87
CA HIS A 1018 -7.69 56.02 15.52
C HIS A 1018 -8.77 55.76 14.45
N CYS A 1019 -10.06 55.71 14.82
CA CYS A 1019 -11.18 55.64 13.86
C CYS A 1019 -11.93 56.98 13.74
N ALA A 1020 -11.51 58.02 14.48
CA ALA A 1020 -12.09 59.36 14.48
C ALA A 1020 -11.24 60.34 13.66
#